data_AF-A0A2E5IZT5-F1
#
_entry.id   AF-A0A2E5IZT5-F1
#
_cell.length_a   1.000
_cell.length_b   1.000
_cell.length_c   1.000
_cell.angle_alpha   90.00
_cell.angle_beta   90.00
_cell.angle_gamma   90.00
#
_symmetry.space_group_name_H-M   'P 1'
#
loop_
_entity.id
_entity.type
_entity.pdbx_description
1 polymer ?
#
loop_
_entity_poly.entity_id
_entity_poly.type
_entity_poly.pdbx_seq_one_letter_code
_entity_poly.pdbx_strand_id
1 'polypeptide(L)'
;MIYLPIHYLPLMKNSIVFFCVILCFFLTQPVFGRQAIPFTPNNIISDKSIQDANSMNRADIRGFLRQHNGFLSSFIATDKDGKRRHIADIIYNASKKHQINPKYLLVKLEKEQSLITMKNPEQKRLDWATGYGICDACSKSDPALQKHKGIATQIDSAAAIIRWYYDNMHKKAWIKKAGKTYTIDNTTVIPATNATAFLYTYTPHIQGNKNFWKLWNKWFDQVYPNGSLLRAENDGTIYLIKDTVKHPFENTTAFTTRFDKKDIISVPKTELSIYETGSSISLPNYAILQQGAAFYLLDNDILRPFANRETVRLFGFNPLEFIQVTKEDIAPYALGKKITTATKHISGELIRLTDDNGLYYSKDATLYPIIDSAIATANFPKHNEKPASLSSLGEVVIGTQVLFKDGVLVKDKRDHKVYVIEHGKKRHIASEKDFTTLGYDWENIVIVESFTLMQHQTGQPLYARKAPAPQQVNKQTVVAKLLDTKKEHTTLAEKMYRTPKENTQYIGDVFDTEVDAYLVQDKKTGDILMGKNINTVRPMASFAKVTTAHTLLKKGLNLTKPSVFDPKKHTALYHKFRIAAGEKVFNKDLLDALLVSSLNTPAYMLAQNVSQIPTDIIPSLNTEAKKLGLTNTQFTSITGEEVDTVSTAKEYATLFTTAIKNKTIKAVLQKKGYTYTEFTDLDRKPNHYDYNTNPLVNKNHPNFTVSASKTGFLYESGSNLAMVVTRKSDGKEFVIITMGNPDYPNRFVEPKRLIGYVLSHF
;
A
#
# COMPACT_ATOMS: atom_id res chain seq x y z
N MET A 1 55.31 16.58 58.29
CA MET A 1 55.07 17.93 58.84
C MET A 1 53.89 18.52 58.10
N ILE A 2 52.72 18.89 58.64
CA ILE A 2 52.18 19.00 60.01
C ILE A 2 50.64 18.79 59.86
N TYR A 3 50.10 17.87 60.67
CA TYR A 3 48.75 17.73 61.27
C TYR A 3 47.42 17.61 60.47
N LEU A 4 46.75 16.48 60.76
CA LEU A 4 45.32 16.05 60.73
C LEU A 4 44.32 17.04 61.41
N PRO A 5 42.97 16.81 61.59
CA PRO A 5 42.11 15.61 61.38
C PRO A 5 40.69 15.86 60.74
N ILE A 6 40.00 14.88 60.10
CA ILE A 6 38.97 13.90 60.57
C ILE A 6 37.49 14.40 60.75
N HIS A 7 36.53 13.64 60.14
CA HIS A 7 35.19 13.17 60.61
C HIS A 7 33.83 13.56 59.93
N TYR A 8 33.11 12.46 59.59
CA TYR A 8 31.67 12.09 59.73
C TYR A 8 30.52 12.68 58.87
N LEU A 9 29.84 11.76 58.15
CA LEU A 9 28.39 11.67 57.80
C LEU A 9 27.49 11.73 59.07
N PRO A 10 26.13 11.93 59.05
CA PRO A 10 25.14 11.52 58.03
C PRO A 10 23.82 12.35 57.85
N LEU A 11 23.05 11.97 56.82
CA LEU A 11 21.57 11.84 56.66
C LEU A 11 20.54 12.69 57.46
N MET A 12 19.59 13.22 56.66
CA MET A 12 18.11 13.16 56.77
C MET A 12 17.26 14.32 57.34
N LYS A 13 16.36 14.74 56.42
CA LYS A 13 14.91 15.08 56.55
C LYS A 13 14.49 16.51 56.96
N ASN A 14 13.91 17.16 55.93
CA ASN A 14 12.68 17.95 55.90
C ASN A 14 12.49 19.07 56.93
N SER A 15 12.46 20.31 56.45
CA SER A 15 11.24 21.15 56.36
C SER A 15 11.62 22.57 55.91
N ILE A 16 11.12 23.01 54.75
CA ILE A 16 10.06 24.04 54.63
C ILE A 16 10.61 25.48 54.57
N VAL A 17 10.31 26.11 53.43
CA VAL A 17 9.98 27.54 53.22
C VAL A 17 11.06 28.51 52.66
N PHE A 18 10.71 28.97 51.46
CA PHE A 18 10.86 30.30 50.86
C PHE A 18 12.05 30.63 49.96
N PHE A 19 11.68 30.68 48.67
CA PHE A 19 11.75 31.87 47.80
C PHE A 19 13.10 32.28 47.19
N CYS A 20 13.07 32.26 45.86
CA CYS A 20 13.73 33.17 44.93
C CYS A 20 15.22 33.00 44.58
N VAL A 21 15.39 32.69 43.28
CA VAL A 21 16.14 33.51 42.30
C VAL A 21 17.56 33.06 41.95
N ILE A 22 17.64 32.56 40.71
CA ILE A 22 18.72 32.67 39.71
C ILE A 22 19.87 31.65 39.83
N LEU A 23 19.90 30.63 38.96
CA LEU A 23 20.37 30.62 37.57
C LEU A 23 21.87 30.27 37.50
N CYS A 24 22.17 29.02 37.18
CA CYS A 24 23.42 28.66 36.53
C CYS A 24 23.12 27.74 35.35
N PHE A 25 23.31 28.35 34.18
CA PHE A 25 23.18 27.87 32.82
C PHE A 25 23.75 26.47 32.60
N PHE A 26 22.86 25.48 32.46
CA PHE A 26 23.05 24.46 31.43
C PHE A 26 22.38 24.99 30.18
N LEU A 27 23.19 25.36 29.17
CA LEU A 27 22.72 25.64 27.82
C LEU A 27 22.18 24.33 27.23
N THR A 28 20.92 24.01 27.52
CA THR A 28 20.14 23.09 26.71
C THR A 28 19.96 23.74 25.36
N GLN A 29 20.57 23.14 24.34
CA GLN A 29 20.24 23.37 22.94
C GLN A 29 18.71 23.34 22.78
N PRO A 30 18.09 24.25 22.02
CA PRO A 30 16.69 24.11 21.68
C PRO A 30 16.58 22.89 20.78
N VAL A 31 16.18 21.77 21.35
CA VAL A 31 15.52 20.72 20.59
C VAL A 31 14.25 21.37 20.07
N PHE A 32 14.27 21.83 18.82
CA PHE A 32 13.04 22.14 18.09
C PHE A 32 12.26 20.83 17.97
N GLY A 33 11.49 20.53 19.01
CA GLY A 33 10.54 19.45 19.02
C GLY A 33 9.45 19.75 18.01
N ARG A 34 9.23 18.81 17.08
CA ARG A 34 8.01 18.70 16.28
C ARG A 34 6.79 19.06 17.12
N GLN A 35 6.09 20.13 16.76
CA GLN A 35 4.74 20.33 17.25
C GLN A 35 3.80 19.46 16.42
N ALA A 36 3.31 18.39 17.05
CA ALA A 36 2.15 17.65 16.57
C ALA A 36 0.94 18.59 16.54
N ILE A 37 -0.01 18.35 15.63
CA ILE A 37 -1.30 19.05 15.50
C ILE A 37 -1.83 19.43 16.91
N PRO A 38 -2.16 20.70 17.17
CA PRO A 38 -2.70 21.10 18.46
C PRO A 38 -4.11 20.53 18.61
N PHE A 39 -4.29 19.74 19.66
CA PHE A 39 -5.61 19.25 20.07
C PHE A 39 -6.57 20.44 20.31
N THR A 40 -7.72 20.44 19.62
CA THR A 40 -8.78 21.42 19.87
C THR A 40 -9.94 20.79 20.66
N PRO A 41 -10.30 21.33 21.84
CA PRO A 41 -11.41 20.79 22.63
C PRO A 41 -12.76 20.85 21.92
N ASN A 42 -12.96 21.81 21.01
CA ASN A 42 -14.23 22.05 20.33
C ASN A 42 -14.45 21.13 19.11
N ASN A 43 -13.42 20.51 18.54
CA ASN A 43 -13.54 19.72 17.32
C ASN A 43 -12.62 18.50 17.36
N ILE A 44 -13.11 17.41 17.95
CA ILE A 44 -12.31 16.20 18.18
C ILE A 44 -12.48 15.18 17.06
N ILE A 45 -13.72 14.97 16.61
CA ILE A 45 -14.05 13.99 15.57
C ILE A 45 -15.37 14.38 14.89
N SER A 46 -15.52 14.10 13.60
CA SER A 46 -16.76 14.41 12.87
C SER A 46 -17.83 13.33 13.02
N ASP A 47 -19.11 13.73 12.90
CA ASP A 47 -20.27 12.84 12.93
C ASP A 47 -20.20 11.73 11.88
N LYS A 48 -19.70 12.08 10.69
CA LYS A 48 -19.44 11.11 9.63
C LYS A 48 -18.37 10.11 10.03
N SER A 49 -17.28 10.58 10.64
CA SER A 49 -16.18 9.71 11.04
C SER A 49 -16.62 8.71 12.11
N ILE A 50 -17.37 9.12 13.13
CA ILE A 50 -17.77 8.20 14.21
C ILE A 50 -18.85 7.18 13.78
N GLN A 51 -19.67 7.51 12.78
CA GLN A 51 -20.76 6.65 12.28
C GLN A 51 -20.38 5.82 11.03
N ASP A 52 -19.15 5.93 10.52
CA ASP A 52 -18.72 5.16 9.36
C ASP A 52 -18.43 3.69 9.71
N ALA A 53 -19.50 2.90 9.83
CA ALA A 53 -19.45 1.46 10.09
C ALA A 53 -18.80 0.64 8.97
N ASN A 54 -18.54 1.25 7.81
CA ASN A 54 -17.88 0.62 6.67
C ASN A 54 -16.39 0.98 6.57
N SER A 55 -15.88 1.82 7.48
CA SER A 55 -14.50 2.31 7.47
C SER A 55 -13.42 1.26 7.72
N MET A 56 -13.79 0.11 8.30
CA MET A 56 -12.98 -1.11 8.36
C MET A 56 -13.89 -2.33 8.26
N ASN A 57 -13.33 -3.38 7.70
CA ASN A 57 -13.95 -4.69 7.68
C ASN A 57 -13.24 -5.68 8.60
N ARG A 58 -13.69 -6.94 8.60
CA ARG A 58 -13.12 -8.00 9.46
C ARG A 58 -11.60 -8.14 9.27
N ALA A 59 -11.14 -8.13 8.03
CA ALA A 59 -9.71 -8.26 7.71
C ALA A 59 -8.92 -7.03 8.13
N ASP A 60 -9.43 -5.82 7.88
CA ASP A 60 -8.78 -4.58 8.31
C ASP A 60 -8.62 -4.55 9.84
N ILE A 61 -9.66 -4.95 10.59
CA ILE A 61 -9.63 -4.98 12.06
C ILE A 61 -8.64 -6.03 12.55
N ARG A 62 -8.64 -7.23 11.95
CA ARG A 62 -7.69 -8.30 12.28
C ARG A 62 -6.25 -7.91 11.94
N GLY A 63 -6.03 -7.26 10.80
CA GLY A 63 -4.74 -6.74 10.36
C GLY A 63 -4.21 -5.68 11.32
N PHE A 64 -5.07 -4.73 11.71
CA PHE A 64 -4.73 -3.71 12.71
C PHE A 64 -4.29 -4.34 14.04
N LEU A 65 -5.06 -5.30 14.57
CA LEU A 65 -4.70 -5.97 15.82
C LEU A 65 -3.37 -6.73 15.72
N ARG A 66 -3.11 -7.43 14.60
CA ARG A 66 -1.84 -8.11 14.34
C ARG A 66 -0.66 -7.15 14.24
N GLN A 67 -0.84 -6.02 13.58
CA GLN A 67 0.21 -5.00 13.44
C GLN A 67 0.66 -4.45 14.80
N HIS A 68 -0.28 -4.28 15.73
CA HIS A 68 0.03 -3.82 17.09
C HIS A 68 0.58 -4.92 18.01
N ASN A 69 0.56 -6.18 17.57
CA ASN A 69 1.16 -7.34 18.23
C ASN A 69 0.82 -7.46 19.73
N GLY A 70 -0.40 -7.06 20.10
CA GLY A 70 -0.98 -7.24 21.43
C GLY A 70 -1.75 -8.54 21.55
N PHE A 71 -2.19 -8.84 22.77
CA PHE A 71 -2.95 -10.05 23.13
C PHE A 71 -4.18 -10.26 22.25
N LEU A 72 -4.87 -9.18 21.91
CA LEU A 72 -6.08 -9.22 21.09
C LEU A 72 -5.83 -9.64 19.63
N SER A 73 -4.60 -9.71 19.15
CA SER A 73 -4.26 -10.14 17.78
C SER A 73 -4.65 -11.59 17.46
N SER A 74 -4.73 -12.46 18.48
CA SER A 74 -5.11 -13.86 18.36
C SER A 74 -6.26 -14.27 19.30
N PHE A 75 -6.80 -13.33 20.08
CA PHE A 75 -7.76 -13.66 21.13
C PHE A 75 -9.14 -14.03 20.58
N ILE A 76 -9.71 -15.11 21.12
CA ILE A 76 -11.06 -15.61 20.81
C ILE A 76 -11.91 -15.50 22.07
N ALA A 77 -13.08 -14.88 21.95
CA ALA A 77 -14.05 -14.74 23.03
C ALA A 77 -15.43 -15.24 22.60
N THR A 78 -16.28 -15.58 23.57
CA THR A 78 -17.69 -15.88 23.33
C THR A 78 -18.45 -14.56 23.12
N ASP A 79 -19.20 -14.44 22.02
CA ASP A 79 -20.02 -13.27 21.71
C ASP A 79 -21.39 -13.32 22.42
N LYS A 80 -22.23 -12.29 22.20
CA LYS A 80 -23.57 -12.19 22.80
C LYS A 80 -24.55 -13.28 22.32
N ASP A 81 -24.24 -13.95 21.21
CA ASP A 81 -25.04 -15.06 20.68
C ASP A 81 -24.52 -16.42 21.19
N GLY A 82 -23.58 -16.42 22.14
CA GLY A 82 -22.97 -17.63 22.69
C GLY A 82 -21.93 -18.28 21.77
N LYS A 83 -21.53 -17.63 20.66
CA LYS A 83 -20.59 -18.20 19.68
C LYS A 83 -19.17 -17.76 19.95
N ARG A 84 -18.22 -18.69 19.91
CA ARG A 84 -16.79 -18.37 20.00
C ARG A 84 -16.30 -17.72 18.71
N ARG A 85 -15.78 -16.50 18.81
CA ARG A 85 -15.29 -15.71 17.68
C ARG A 85 -13.99 -14.99 18.00
N HIS A 86 -13.20 -14.75 16.97
CA HIS A 86 -12.05 -13.87 17.09
C HIS A 86 -12.50 -12.45 17.45
N ILE A 87 -11.72 -11.72 18.24
CA ILE A 87 -12.13 -10.39 18.70
C ILE A 87 -12.39 -9.40 17.56
N ALA A 88 -11.63 -9.52 16.46
CA ALA A 88 -11.87 -8.76 15.23
C ALA A 88 -13.30 -8.93 14.66
N ASP A 89 -13.84 -10.15 14.72
CA ASP A 89 -15.20 -10.44 14.25
C ASP A 89 -16.24 -9.85 15.20
N ILE A 90 -15.96 -9.84 16.50
CA ILE A 90 -16.83 -9.24 17.51
C ILE A 90 -16.90 -7.72 17.33
N ILE A 91 -15.75 -7.06 17.12
CA ILE A 91 -15.68 -5.62 16.80
C ILE A 91 -16.47 -5.32 15.51
N TYR A 92 -16.22 -6.09 14.45
CA TYR A 92 -16.93 -5.92 13.18
C TYR A 92 -18.44 -6.06 13.34
N ASN A 93 -18.90 -7.12 14.02
CA ASN A 93 -20.33 -7.38 14.20
C ASN A 93 -20.99 -6.27 15.02
N ALA A 94 -20.37 -5.82 16.12
CA ALA A 94 -20.87 -4.69 16.91
C ALA A 94 -20.95 -3.40 16.06
N SER A 95 -19.92 -3.11 15.28
CA SER A 95 -19.89 -1.98 14.36
C SER A 95 -21.01 -2.02 13.33
N LYS A 96 -21.24 -3.16 12.69
CA LYS A 96 -22.33 -3.31 11.71
C LYS A 96 -23.71 -3.20 12.34
N LYS A 97 -23.91 -3.88 13.48
CA LYS A 97 -25.18 -3.89 14.20
C LYS A 97 -25.62 -2.49 14.64
N HIS A 98 -24.68 -1.71 15.17
CA HIS A 98 -24.98 -0.38 15.73
C HIS A 98 -24.62 0.77 14.80
N GLN A 99 -24.16 0.49 13.59
CA GLN A 99 -23.74 1.50 12.60
C GLN A 99 -22.65 2.46 13.13
N ILE A 100 -21.66 1.92 13.86
CA ILE A 100 -20.56 2.69 14.46
C ILE A 100 -19.21 2.31 13.86
N ASN A 101 -18.34 3.31 13.71
CA ASN A 101 -17.01 3.13 13.17
C ASN A 101 -16.14 2.16 14.01
N PRO A 102 -15.64 1.06 13.43
CA PRO A 102 -14.76 0.11 14.13
C PRO A 102 -13.44 0.70 14.63
N LYS A 103 -12.89 1.73 13.97
CA LYS A 103 -11.70 2.49 14.42
C LYS A 103 -11.93 3.12 15.77
N TYR A 104 -13.14 3.63 16.03
CA TYR A 104 -13.48 4.19 17.33
C TYR A 104 -13.39 3.12 18.43
N LEU A 105 -13.94 1.92 18.17
CA LEU A 105 -13.89 0.81 19.13
C LEU A 105 -12.45 0.37 19.42
N LEU A 106 -11.59 0.37 18.41
CA LEU A 106 -10.16 0.10 18.56
C LEU A 106 -9.45 1.16 19.42
N VAL A 107 -9.69 2.45 19.15
CA VAL A 107 -9.17 3.54 20.02
C VAL A 107 -9.70 3.39 21.43
N LYS A 108 -10.97 3.04 21.61
CA LYS A 108 -11.59 2.89 22.93
C LYS A 108 -10.94 1.76 23.73
N LEU A 109 -10.76 0.58 23.13
CA LEU A 109 -10.09 -0.56 23.77
C LEU A 109 -8.66 -0.23 24.23
N GLU A 110 -7.94 0.58 23.45
CA GLU A 110 -6.59 1.05 23.84
C GLU A 110 -6.62 2.13 24.90
N LYS A 111 -7.46 3.15 24.72
CA LYS A 111 -7.54 4.28 25.63
C LYS A 111 -7.93 3.84 27.03
N GLU A 112 -8.88 2.90 27.15
CA GLU A 112 -9.46 2.50 28.42
C GLU A 112 -8.65 1.44 29.15
N GLN A 113 -8.08 0.46 28.43
CA GLN A 113 -7.43 -0.69 29.04
C GLN A 113 -6.11 -1.10 28.38
N SER A 114 -5.63 -0.33 27.38
CA SER A 114 -4.42 -0.60 26.58
C SER A 114 -4.43 -1.97 25.90
N LEU A 115 -5.62 -2.49 25.58
CA LEU A 115 -5.77 -3.88 25.14
C LEU A 115 -5.30 -4.13 23.71
N ILE A 116 -5.11 -3.08 22.89
CA ILE A 116 -4.63 -3.25 21.50
C ILE A 116 -3.14 -3.59 21.50
N THR A 117 -2.36 -2.95 22.37
CA THR A 117 -0.89 -3.10 22.40
C THR A 117 -0.38 -4.01 23.52
N MET A 118 -1.17 -4.25 24.57
CA MET A 118 -0.77 -5.05 25.73
C MET A 118 -0.67 -6.54 25.39
N LYS A 119 0.46 -7.18 25.76
CA LYS A 119 0.71 -8.61 25.47
C LYS A 119 0.03 -9.59 26.44
N ASN A 120 -0.07 -9.22 27.73
CA ASN A 120 -0.55 -10.10 28.80
C ASN A 120 -1.57 -9.38 29.70
N PRO A 121 -2.82 -9.16 29.24
CA PRO A 121 -3.84 -8.50 30.04
C PRO A 121 -4.41 -9.42 31.11
N GLU A 122 -4.61 -8.89 32.31
CA GLU A 122 -5.41 -9.55 33.34
C GLU A 122 -6.88 -9.67 32.92
N GLN A 123 -7.58 -10.73 33.37
CA GLN A 123 -9.00 -10.96 33.05
C GLN A 123 -9.89 -9.75 33.40
N LYS A 124 -9.60 -9.04 34.51
CA LYS A 124 -10.34 -7.84 34.91
C LYS A 124 -10.34 -6.73 33.86
N ARG A 125 -9.30 -6.65 33.02
CA ARG A 125 -9.20 -5.67 31.92
C ARG A 125 -10.09 -6.09 30.75
N LEU A 126 -10.14 -7.39 30.45
CA LEU A 126 -11.03 -7.94 29.42
C LEU A 126 -12.50 -7.80 29.84
N ASP A 127 -12.79 -8.02 31.12
CA ASP A 127 -14.14 -7.93 31.69
C ASP A 127 -14.75 -6.52 31.59
N TRP A 128 -13.90 -5.48 31.63
CA TRP A 128 -14.29 -4.06 31.61
C TRP A 128 -13.56 -3.30 30.50
N ALA A 129 -13.41 -3.94 29.34
CA ALA A 129 -12.52 -3.54 28.24
C ALA A 129 -12.74 -2.13 27.68
N THR A 130 -13.97 -1.60 27.75
CA THR A 130 -14.31 -0.25 27.25
C THR A 130 -14.77 0.69 28.37
N GLY A 131 -14.75 0.23 29.62
CA GLY A 131 -15.25 0.96 30.79
C GLY A 131 -16.78 1.12 30.80
N TYR A 132 -17.51 0.46 29.90
CA TYR A 132 -18.95 0.63 29.80
C TYR A 132 -19.67 0.13 31.07
N GLY A 133 -20.56 0.98 31.60
CA GLY A 133 -21.36 0.68 32.79
C GLY A 133 -20.64 0.91 34.12
N ILE A 134 -19.39 1.38 34.12
CA ILE A 134 -18.65 1.72 35.34
C ILE A 134 -18.58 3.24 35.49
N CYS A 135 -19.17 3.78 36.55
CA CYS A 135 -18.99 5.17 36.98
C CYS A 135 -17.83 5.30 37.96
N ASP A 136 -17.35 6.53 38.21
CA ASP A 136 -16.19 6.76 39.09
C ASP A 136 -16.41 6.31 40.55
N ALA A 137 -17.66 6.28 41.01
CA ALA A 137 -18.05 5.80 42.34
C ALA A 137 -18.53 4.33 42.36
N CYS A 138 -18.58 3.67 41.21
CA CYS A 138 -19.20 2.35 41.06
C CYS A 138 -18.23 1.21 41.44
N SER A 139 -18.71 0.22 42.20
CA SER A 139 -17.94 -1.01 42.46
C SER A 139 -18.11 -2.02 41.32
N LYS A 140 -17.00 -2.60 40.84
CA LYS A 140 -17.01 -3.70 39.86
C LYS A 140 -17.60 -5.01 40.39
N SER A 141 -17.84 -5.10 41.70
CA SER A 141 -18.54 -6.23 42.33
C SER A 141 -20.05 -6.03 42.45
N ASP A 142 -20.58 -4.87 42.04
CA ASP A 142 -22.01 -4.58 42.10
C ASP A 142 -22.79 -5.59 41.22
N PRO A 143 -23.76 -6.34 41.79
CA PRO A 143 -24.60 -7.28 41.04
C PRO A 143 -25.31 -6.65 39.83
N ALA A 144 -25.74 -5.39 39.94
CA ALA A 144 -26.46 -4.68 38.88
C ALA A 144 -25.58 -4.43 37.64
N LEU A 145 -24.25 -4.38 37.83
CA LEU A 145 -23.28 -4.11 36.78
C LEU A 145 -22.74 -5.38 36.13
N GLN A 146 -22.90 -6.56 36.76
CA GLN A 146 -22.33 -7.82 36.26
C GLN A 146 -22.83 -8.21 34.87
N LYS A 147 -24.04 -7.76 34.47
CA LYS A 147 -24.58 -7.95 33.11
C LYS A 147 -23.73 -7.31 32.00
N HIS A 148 -22.85 -6.37 32.36
CA HIS A 148 -21.94 -5.69 31.43
C HIS A 148 -20.56 -6.32 31.35
N LYS A 149 -20.28 -7.33 32.18
CA LYS A 149 -18.99 -8.01 32.26
C LYS A 149 -18.69 -8.79 30.97
N GLY A 150 -17.43 -8.73 30.55
CA GLY A 150 -16.87 -9.53 29.46
C GLY A 150 -16.60 -8.71 28.20
N ILE A 151 -15.49 -9.01 27.52
CA ILE A 151 -14.99 -8.18 26.43
C ILE A 151 -15.98 -8.02 25.27
N ALA A 152 -16.72 -9.09 24.93
CA ALA A 152 -17.70 -9.04 23.85
C ALA A 152 -18.88 -8.14 24.20
N THR A 153 -19.35 -8.23 25.45
CA THR A 153 -20.40 -7.37 25.99
C THR A 153 -19.95 -5.91 25.99
N GLN A 154 -18.72 -5.63 26.45
CA GLN A 154 -18.14 -4.30 26.50
C GLN A 154 -17.99 -3.66 25.11
N ILE A 155 -17.57 -4.43 24.10
CA ILE A 155 -17.45 -3.96 22.71
C ILE A 155 -18.83 -3.64 22.12
N ASP A 156 -19.79 -4.57 22.24
CA ASP A 156 -21.15 -4.35 21.72
C ASP A 156 -21.84 -3.17 22.41
N SER A 157 -21.72 -3.06 23.73
CA SER A 157 -22.29 -1.95 24.49
C SER A 157 -21.65 -0.60 24.19
N ALA A 158 -20.34 -0.56 23.93
CA ALA A 158 -19.65 0.67 23.53
C ALA A 158 -20.12 1.17 22.16
N ALA A 159 -20.45 0.27 21.23
CA ALA A 159 -21.07 0.65 19.96
C ALA A 159 -22.55 1.07 20.17
N ALA A 160 -23.31 0.28 20.94
CA ALA A 160 -24.72 0.51 21.20
C ALA A 160 -25.02 1.87 21.83
N ILE A 161 -24.20 2.33 22.78
CA ILE A 161 -24.43 3.60 23.47
C ILE A 161 -24.27 4.82 22.56
N ILE A 162 -23.37 4.74 21.57
CA ILE A 162 -23.21 5.81 20.58
C ILE A 162 -24.43 5.84 19.67
N ARG A 163 -24.89 4.66 19.22
CA ARG A 163 -26.09 4.59 18.40
C ARG A 163 -27.29 5.16 19.15
N TRP A 164 -27.47 4.73 20.39
CA TRP A 164 -28.50 5.24 21.28
C TRP A 164 -28.40 6.76 21.48
N TYR A 165 -27.21 7.32 21.64
CA TYR A 165 -27.03 8.77 21.76
C TYR A 165 -27.63 9.51 20.56
N TYR A 166 -27.28 9.12 19.33
CA TYR A 166 -27.82 9.78 18.14
C TYR A 166 -29.34 9.61 18.01
N ASP A 167 -29.87 8.45 18.38
CA ASP A 167 -31.30 8.15 18.28
C ASP A 167 -32.12 8.88 19.38
N ASN A 168 -31.46 9.40 20.42
CA ASN A 168 -32.11 9.95 21.61
C ASN A 168 -31.60 11.32 22.07
N MET A 169 -30.67 11.96 21.35
CA MET A 169 -30.02 13.21 21.77
C MET A 169 -31.00 14.39 21.99
N HIS A 170 -32.19 14.31 21.43
CA HIS A 170 -33.25 15.31 21.62
C HIS A 170 -34.21 14.99 22.78
N LYS A 171 -34.12 13.79 23.38
CA LYS A 171 -35.09 13.30 24.37
C LYS A 171 -34.73 13.62 25.82
N LYS A 172 -33.48 13.98 26.11
CA LYS A 172 -32.99 14.23 27.48
C LYS A 172 -32.12 15.49 27.54
N ALA A 173 -32.37 16.34 28.53
CA ALA A 173 -31.70 17.64 28.64
C ALA A 173 -30.19 17.54 28.98
N TRP A 174 -29.77 16.48 29.66
CA TRP A 174 -28.37 16.27 30.07
C TRP A 174 -27.44 15.86 28.93
N ILE A 175 -28.00 15.45 27.78
CA ILE A 175 -27.22 15.03 26.61
C ILE A 175 -26.61 16.28 25.95
N LYS A 176 -25.27 16.32 25.85
CA LYS A 176 -24.57 17.42 25.18
C LYS A 176 -24.77 17.30 23.68
N LYS A 177 -24.81 18.45 23.00
CA LYS A 177 -25.14 18.62 21.57
C LYS A 177 -24.19 19.61 20.91
N ALA A 178 -24.03 19.49 19.60
CA ALA A 178 -23.27 20.45 18.81
C ALA A 178 -23.83 21.88 18.93
N GLY A 179 -22.95 22.88 18.86
CA GLY A 179 -23.30 24.30 18.84
C GLY A 179 -23.87 24.85 20.16
N LYS A 180 -23.82 24.08 21.25
CA LYS A 180 -24.23 24.51 22.58
C LYS A 180 -23.00 24.67 23.48
N THR A 181 -23.06 25.63 24.39
CA THR A 181 -21.98 25.96 25.32
C THR A 181 -22.02 25.07 26.55
N TYR A 182 -20.88 24.47 26.89
CA TYR A 182 -20.69 23.70 28.12
C TYR A 182 -19.41 24.13 28.82
N THR A 183 -19.38 23.96 30.14
CA THR A 183 -18.15 24.09 30.93
C THR A 183 -17.59 22.69 31.18
N ILE A 184 -16.39 22.40 30.70
CA ILE A 184 -15.68 21.12 30.86
C ILE A 184 -14.29 21.42 31.42
N ASP A 185 -13.92 20.86 32.57
CA ASP A 185 -12.64 21.13 33.24
C ASP A 185 -12.32 22.65 33.30
N ASN A 186 -13.28 23.46 33.75
CA ASN A 186 -13.20 24.93 33.83
C ASN A 186 -12.94 25.65 32.49
N THR A 187 -13.11 24.98 31.36
CA THR A 187 -12.94 25.54 30.02
C THR A 187 -14.27 25.57 29.29
N THR A 188 -14.56 26.68 28.61
CA THR A 188 -15.72 26.80 27.72
C THR A 188 -15.51 25.93 26.48
N VAL A 189 -16.37 24.94 26.30
CA VAL A 189 -16.39 24.05 25.13
C VAL A 189 -17.70 24.23 24.38
N ILE A 190 -17.60 24.50 23.09
CA ILE A 190 -18.71 24.54 22.14
C ILE A 190 -18.45 23.44 21.10
N PRO A 191 -19.00 22.23 21.27
CA PRO A 191 -18.72 21.13 20.36
C PRO A 191 -19.17 21.48 18.94
N ALA A 192 -18.27 21.36 17.97
CA ALA A 192 -18.54 21.63 16.56
C ALA A 192 -19.41 20.53 15.91
N THR A 193 -19.40 19.32 16.48
CA THR A 193 -20.08 18.13 15.95
C THR A 193 -20.80 17.38 17.05
N ASN A 194 -21.84 16.60 16.71
CA ASN A 194 -22.56 15.80 17.71
C ASN A 194 -21.69 14.63 18.20
N ALA A 195 -20.72 14.17 17.42
CA ALA A 195 -19.71 13.21 17.84
C ALA A 195 -18.78 13.79 18.89
N THR A 196 -18.30 15.02 18.71
CA THR A 196 -17.51 15.72 19.75
C THR A 196 -18.35 15.94 21.00
N ALA A 197 -19.62 16.30 20.86
CA ALA A 197 -20.54 16.45 21.99
C ALA A 197 -20.82 15.11 22.72
N PHE A 198 -20.93 14.00 21.97
CA PHE A 198 -21.04 12.65 22.54
C PHE A 198 -19.82 12.32 23.40
N LEU A 199 -18.61 12.61 22.90
CA LEU A 199 -17.38 12.35 23.65
C LEU A 199 -17.37 13.06 25.00
N TYR A 200 -17.88 14.30 25.09
CA TYR A 200 -18.04 15.01 26.38
C TYR A 200 -19.28 14.61 27.18
N THR A 201 -20.27 13.99 26.54
CA THR A 201 -21.40 13.38 27.24
C THR A 201 -20.93 12.13 27.98
N TYR A 202 -20.08 11.33 27.35
CA TYR A 202 -19.57 10.08 27.90
C TYR A 202 -18.33 10.26 28.78
N THR A 203 -17.40 11.13 28.39
CA THR A 203 -16.17 11.46 29.12
C THR A 203 -16.11 12.97 29.30
N PRO A 204 -16.64 13.53 30.40
CA PRO A 204 -16.71 14.97 30.63
C PRO A 204 -15.35 15.56 31.07
N HIS A 205 -14.26 15.17 30.41
CA HIS A 205 -12.89 15.62 30.68
C HIS A 205 -12.12 15.90 29.38
N ILE A 206 -11.48 17.06 29.31
CA ILE A 206 -10.64 17.50 28.19
C ILE A 206 -9.47 16.55 28.00
N GLN A 207 -8.76 16.21 29.08
CA GLN A 207 -7.58 15.35 28.99
C GLN A 207 -7.92 13.95 28.48
N GLY A 208 -9.05 13.37 28.92
CA GLY A 208 -9.53 12.08 28.43
C GLY A 208 -9.84 12.10 26.93
N ASN A 209 -10.39 13.20 26.43
CA ASN A 209 -10.68 13.38 25.01
C ASN A 209 -9.45 13.72 24.17
N LYS A 210 -8.45 14.42 24.74
CA LYS A 210 -7.13 14.60 24.13
C LYS A 210 -6.41 13.27 23.90
N ASN A 211 -6.52 12.32 24.83
CA ASN A 211 -5.95 10.98 24.66
C ASN A 211 -6.64 10.21 23.52
N PHE A 212 -7.97 10.30 23.41
CA PHE A 212 -8.71 9.73 22.27
C PHE A 212 -8.21 10.34 20.95
N TRP A 213 -8.19 11.67 20.87
CA TRP A 213 -7.76 12.40 19.67
C TRP A 213 -6.35 12.00 19.25
N LYS A 214 -5.38 11.94 20.18
CA LYS A 214 -4.01 11.50 19.89
C LYS A 214 -3.95 10.09 19.30
N LEU A 215 -4.66 9.13 19.88
CA LEU A 215 -4.69 7.75 19.39
C LEU A 215 -5.37 7.66 18.02
N TRP A 216 -6.48 8.38 17.83
CA TRP A 216 -7.18 8.44 16.55
C TRP A 216 -6.28 8.97 15.44
N ASN A 217 -5.64 10.14 15.65
CA ASN A 217 -4.76 10.76 14.66
C ASN A 217 -3.53 9.89 14.39
N LYS A 218 -2.94 9.30 15.44
CA LYS A 218 -1.80 8.39 15.31
C LYS A 218 -2.12 7.17 14.44
N TRP A 219 -3.36 6.70 14.43
CA TRP A 219 -3.73 5.44 13.79
C TRP A 219 -4.51 5.60 12.49
N PHE A 220 -5.24 6.70 12.27
CA PHE A 220 -6.33 6.69 11.29
C PHE A 220 -6.50 7.91 10.36
N ASP A 221 -5.78 9.01 10.50
CA ASP A 221 -5.94 10.16 9.58
C ASP A 221 -5.07 10.06 8.31
N GLN A 222 -5.58 10.57 7.18
CA GLN A 222 -4.93 10.56 5.87
C GLN A 222 -3.97 11.74 5.74
N VAL A 223 -2.69 11.45 5.56
CA VAL A 223 -1.61 12.44 5.49
C VAL A 223 -0.82 12.21 4.21
N TYR A 224 -0.79 13.20 3.32
CA TYR A 224 0.13 13.22 2.18
C TYR A 224 1.56 13.27 2.72
N PRO A 225 2.49 12.46 2.18
CA PRO A 225 3.85 12.43 2.69
C PRO A 225 4.55 13.78 2.49
N ASN A 226 5.62 14.01 3.23
CA ASN A 226 6.43 15.21 3.05
C ASN A 226 6.95 15.32 1.61
N GLY A 227 6.97 16.55 1.11
CA GLY A 227 7.33 16.85 -0.28
C GLY A 227 6.15 16.79 -1.25
N SER A 228 4.95 16.35 -0.83
CA SER A 228 3.75 16.44 -1.65
C SER A 228 3.36 17.89 -1.98
N LEU A 229 3.01 18.13 -3.24
CA LEU A 229 2.52 19.40 -3.75
C LEU A 229 1.03 19.27 -4.01
N LEU A 230 0.20 19.98 -3.25
CA LEU A 230 -1.25 19.87 -3.32
C LEU A 230 -1.86 21.17 -3.87
N ARG A 231 -2.95 21.04 -4.64
CA ARG A 231 -3.76 22.16 -5.10
C ARG A 231 -5.24 21.80 -5.00
N ALA A 232 -6.07 22.71 -4.52
CA ALA A 232 -7.51 22.45 -4.48
C ALA A 232 -8.09 22.47 -5.91
N GLU A 233 -9.09 21.62 -6.17
CA GLU A 233 -9.90 21.70 -7.39
C GLU A 233 -10.52 23.11 -7.49
N ASN A 234 -10.20 23.84 -8.58
CA ASN A 234 -10.63 25.23 -8.84
C ASN A 234 -10.00 26.30 -7.92
N ASP A 235 -8.89 26.00 -7.25
CA ASP A 235 -8.05 26.96 -6.54
C ASP A 235 -6.72 27.17 -7.28
N GLY A 236 -6.19 28.39 -7.28
CA GLY A 236 -4.91 28.73 -7.87
C GLY A 236 -3.71 28.48 -6.95
N THR A 237 -3.92 28.40 -5.63
CA THR A 237 -2.82 28.26 -4.67
C THR A 237 -2.27 26.84 -4.62
N ILE A 238 -0.95 26.71 -4.77
CA ILE A 238 -0.20 25.47 -4.61
C ILE A 238 0.37 25.43 -3.18
N TYR A 239 0.26 24.28 -2.53
CA TYR A 239 0.73 24.07 -1.18
C TYR A 239 1.79 22.97 -1.14
N LEU A 240 2.88 23.20 -0.40
CA LEU A 240 3.87 22.18 -0.08
C LEU A 240 3.58 21.58 1.30
N ILE A 241 3.52 20.25 1.40
CA ILE A 241 3.34 19.55 2.67
C ILE A 241 4.68 19.29 3.33
N LYS A 242 4.87 19.83 4.54
CA LYS A 242 6.02 19.58 5.42
C LYS A 242 5.54 19.36 6.85
N ASP A 243 5.91 18.23 7.44
CA ASP A 243 5.57 17.79 8.79
C ASP A 243 4.10 18.06 9.16
N THR A 244 3.17 17.67 8.27
CA THR A 244 1.70 17.84 8.43
C THR A 244 1.19 19.29 8.40
N VAL A 245 2.02 20.23 7.97
CA VAL A 245 1.67 21.63 7.73
C VAL A 245 1.68 21.89 6.22
N LYS A 246 0.67 22.62 5.73
CA LYS A 246 0.64 23.07 4.33
C LYS A 246 1.22 24.48 4.23
N HIS A 247 2.19 24.66 3.37
CA HIS A 247 2.84 25.95 3.14
C HIS A 247 2.43 26.48 1.76
N PRO A 248 1.65 27.58 1.67
CA PRO A 248 1.22 28.11 0.39
C PRO A 248 2.40 28.78 -0.34
N PHE A 249 2.51 28.55 -1.65
CA PHE A 249 3.38 29.39 -2.49
C PHE A 249 2.66 30.71 -2.80
N GLU A 250 3.29 31.84 -2.47
CA GLU A 250 2.69 33.16 -2.74
C GLU A 250 2.76 33.53 -4.21
N ASN A 251 3.78 33.03 -4.93
CA ASN A 251 3.99 33.35 -6.33
C ASN A 251 4.59 32.17 -7.11
N THR A 252 4.39 32.20 -8.42
CA THR A 252 4.82 31.15 -9.36
C THR A 252 6.34 31.01 -9.40
N THR A 253 7.11 32.07 -9.17
CA THR A 253 8.58 32.05 -9.20
C THR A 253 9.14 31.25 -8.02
N ALA A 254 8.58 31.44 -6.82
CA ALA A 254 8.92 30.66 -5.64
C ALA A 254 8.66 29.16 -5.83
N PHE A 255 7.58 28.81 -6.53
CA PHE A 255 7.27 27.42 -6.89
C PHE A 255 8.23 26.87 -7.96
N THR A 256 8.32 27.51 -9.12
CA THR A 256 9.06 27.01 -10.30
C THR A 256 10.58 26.96 -10.10
N THR A 257 11.13 27.67 -9.13
CA THR A 257 12.54 27.57 -8.73
C THR A 257 12.84 26.32 -7.89
N ARG A 258 11.80 25.59 -7.42
CA ARG A 258 11.91 24.40 -6.55
C ARG A 258 11.34 23.12 -7.15
N PHE A 259 10.20 23.24 -7.85
CA PHE A 259 9.37 22.12 -8.25
C PHE A 259 8.88 22.23 -9.69
N ASP A 260 8.45 21.09 -10.25
CA ASP A 260 7.82 21.02 -11.56
C ASP A 260 6.29 20.98 -11.40
N LYS A 261 5.57 21.57 -12.36
CA LYS A 261 4.10 21.57 -12.37
C LYS A 261 3.52 20.17 -12.49
N LYS A 262 4.23 19.22 -13.11
CA LYS A 262 3.77 17.84 -13.24
C LYS A 262 3.64 17.12 -11.90
N ASP A 263 4.36 17.57 -10.87
CA ASP A 263 4.35 16.95 -9.54
C ASP A 263 3.15 17.41 -8.68
N ILE A 264 2.31 18.32 -9.18
CA ILE A 264 1.15 18.85 -8.47
C ILE A 264 0.01 17.82 -8.46
N ILE A 265 -0.46 17.50 -7.25
CA ILE A 265 -1.61 16.64 -7.00
C ILE A 265 -2.85 17.54 -6.80
N SER A 266 -3.86 17.34 -7.65
CA SER A 266 -5.15 18.00 -7.49
C SER A 266 -6.00 17.26 -6.46
N VAL A 267 -6.50 17.98 -5.45
CA VAL A 267 -7.26 17.39 -4.34
C VAL A 267 -8.52 18.21 -4.03
N PRO A 268 -9.58 17.61 -3.44
CA PRO A 268 -10.70 18.37 -2.92
C PRO A 268 -10.26 19.37 -1.84
N LYS A 269 -10.90 20.56 -1.78
CA LYS A 269 -10.61 21.58 -0.75
C LYS A 269 -10.75 21.06 0.69
N THR A 270 -11.61 20.08 0.91
CA THR A 270 -11.79 19.40 2.19
C THR A 270 -10.55 18.64 2.64
N GLU A 271 -9.76 18.05 1.72
CA GLU A 271 -8.50 17.41 2.07
C GLU A 271 -7.43 18.42 2.47
N LEU A 272 -7.38 19.59 1.84
CA LEU A 272 -6.47 20.66 2.25
C LEU A 272 -6.85 21.24 3.62
N SER A 273 -8.13 21.20 4.00
CA SER A 273 -8.62 21.78 5.26
C SER A 273 -8.15 21.05 6.51
N ILE A 274 -7.62 19.83 6.38
CA ILE A 274 -7.10 19.04 7.52
C ILE A 274 -5.69 19.50 7.95
N TYR A 275 -4.96 20.19 7.08
CA TYR A 275 -3.62 20.70 7.36
C TYR A 275 -3.71 22.12 7.92
N GLU A 276 -2.94 22.38 8.97
CA GLU A 276 -2.68 23.76 9.41
C GLU A 276 -1.92 24.51 8.31
N THR A 277 -2.30 25.77 8.09
CA THR A 277 -1.59 26.63 7.16
C THR A 277 -0.37 27.22 7.86
N GLY A 278 0.82 26.85 7.38
CA GLY A 278 2.08 27.43 7.82
C GLY A 278 2.43 28.71 7.08
N SER A 279 3.62 29.26 7.39
CA SER A 279 4.16 30.42 6.68
C SER A 279 4.22 30.18 5.18
N SER A 280 3.87 31.21 4.40
CA SER A 280 3.95 31.14 2.95
C SER A 280 5.38 31.07 2.45
N ILE A 281 5.55 30.49 1.27
CA ILE A 281 6.81 30.44 0.53
C ILE A 281 6.75 31.50 -0.57
N SER A 282 7.45 32.61 -0.33
CA SER A 282 7.42 33.80 -1.20
C SER A 282 8.73 34.04 -1.96
N LEU A 283 9.86 33.64 -1.38
CA LEU A 283 11.19 33.94 -1.93
C LEU A 283 11.64 32.86 -2.92
N PRO A 284 12.07 33.22 -4.15
CA PRO A 284 12.59 32.26 -5.11
C PRO A 284 13.93 31.67 -4.67
N ASN A 285 14.13 30.38 -4.93
CA ASN A 285 15.46 29.78 -4.76
C ASN A 285 16.45 30.44 -5.70
N TYR A 286 17.70 30.51 -5.24
CA TYR A 286 18.85 31.17 -5.84
C TYR A 286 18.78 32.71 -5.90
N ALA A 287 17.82 33.32 -5.19
CA ALA A 287 17.73 34.76 -5.07
C ALA A 287 18.79 35.35 -4.14
N ILE A 288 19.27 36.55 -4.49
CA ILE A 288 20.07 37.38 -3.60
C ILE A 288 19.12 38.28 -2.79
N LEU A 289 19.19 38.14 -1.47
CA LEU A 289 18.32 38.81 -0.52
C LEU A 289 19.14 39.88 0.22
N GLN A 290 18.58 41.06 0.40
CA GLN A 290 19.19 42.15 1.15
C GLN A 290 18.34 42.54 2.35
N GLN A 291 18.95 42.49 3.54
CA GLN A 291 18.34 42.91 4.81
C GLN A 291 19.22 44.01 5.43
N GLY A 292 18.84 45.27 5.23
CA GLY A 292 19.69 46.40 5.62
C GLY A 292 21.06 46.34 4.94
N ALA A 293 22.13 46.22 5.72
CA ALA A 293 23.50 46.09 5.21
C ALA A 293 23.94 44.63 4.94
N ALA A 294 23.15 43.64 5.36
CA ALA A 294 23.46 42.23 5.18
C ALA A 294 22.91 41.71 3.85
N PHE A 295 23.65 40.79 3.23
CA PHE A 295 23.28 40.12 1.98
C PHE A 295 23.27 38.62 2.20
N TYR A 296 22.33 37.93 1.56
CA TYR A 296 22.21 36.48 1.64
C TYR A 296 21.93 35.90 0.25
N LEU A 297 22.37 34.68 0.01
CA LEU A 297 21.88 33.84 -1.07
C LEU A 297 20.89 32.84 -0.48
N LEU A 298 19.68 32.75 -1.05
CA LEU A 298 18.75 31.68 -0.73
C LEU A 298 19.06 30.46 -1.60
N ASP A 299 19.67 29.44 -1.02
CA ASP A 299 20.18 28.27 -1.73
C ASP A 299 19.46 27.02 -1.24
N ASN A 300 18.47 26.55 -2.00
CA ASN A 300 17.64 25.38 -1.68
C ASN A 300 17.05 25.41 -0.26
N ASP A 301 16.33 26.49 0.05
CA ASP A 301 15.76 26.79 1.38
C ASP A 301 16.80 26.98 2.51
N ILE A 302 18.09 27.10 2.19
CA ILE A 302 19.16 27.47 3.13
C ILE A 302 19.60 28.90 2.87
N LEU A 303 19.57 29.74 3.90
CA LEU A 303 19.99 31.13 3.82
C LEU A 303 21.50 31.26 4.07
N ARG A 304 22.27 31.54 3.02
CA ARG A 304 23.73 31.67 3.10
C ARG A 304 24.13 33.14 3.20
N PRO A 305 24.67 33.62 4.35
CA PRO A 305 25.10 35.00 4.47
C PRO A 305 26.36 35.27 3.66
N PHE A 306 26.45 36.41 2.97
CA PHE A 306 27.71 36.90 2.44
C PHE A 306 28.54 37.53 3.57
N ALA A 307 29.87 37.38 3.49
CA ALA A 307 30.77 37.91 4.51
C ALA A 307 30.73 39.44 4.59
N ASN A 308 30.64 40.10 3.44
CA ASN A 308 30.56 41.55 3.28
C ASN A 308 30.09 41.91 1.86
N ARG A 309 29.81 43.20 1.64
CA ARG A 309 29.37 43.74 0.35
C ARG A 309 30.39 43.52 -0.78
N GLU A 310 31.68 43.56 -0.46
CA GLU A 310 32.73 43.33 -1.46
C GLU A 310 32.69 41.90 -2.00
N THR A 311 32.37 40.92 -1.15
CA THR A 311 32.16 39.53 -1.57
C THR A 311 31.02 39.45 -2.60
N VAL A 312 29.88 40.12 -2.34
CA VAL A 312 28.75 40.16 -3.29
C VAL A 312 29.18 40.75 -4.64
N ARG A 313 29.95 41.84 -4.62
CA ARG A 313 30.46 42.51 -5.82
C ARG A 313 31.38 41.60 -6.63
N LEU A 314 32.27 40.87 -5.97
CA LEU A 314 33.22 39.97 -6.63
C LEU A 314 32.56 38.78 -7.34
N PHE A 315 31.42 38.31 -6.84
CA PHE A 315 30.62 37.28 -7.52
C PHE A 315 29.73 37.83 -8.66
N GLY A 316 29.78 39.14 -8.93
CA GLY A 316 29.22 39.73 -10.14
C GLY A 316 27.70 39.84 -10.18
N PHE A 317 27.02 39.70 -9.04
CA PHE A 317 25.55 39.83 -8.99
C PHE A 317 25.12 41.26 -9.35
N ASN A 318 24.07 41.37 -10.18
CA ASN A 318 23.53 42.66 -10.55
C ASN A 318 22.73 43.24 -9.36
N PRO A 319 23.02 44.48 -8.90
CA PRO A 319 22.27 45.09 -7.79
C PRO A 319 20.75 45.18 -8.02
N LEU A 320 20.29 45.19 -9.28
CA LEU A 320 18.86 45.17 -9.62
C LEU A 320 18.19 43.81 -9.34
N GLU A 321 18.96 42.75 -9.12
CA GLU A 321 18.46 41.40 -8.79
C GLU A 321 18.24 41.23 -7.28
N PHE A 322 18.61 42.22 -6.46
CA PHE A 322 18.53 42.12 -5.00
C PHE A 322 17.09 42.29 -4.52
N ILE A 323 16.55 41.24 -3.90
CA ILE A 323 15.24 41.28 -3.27
C ILE A 323 15.41 41.84 -1.85
N GLN A 324 14.78 42.98 -1.58
CA GLN A 324 14.75 43.55 -0.24
C GLN A 324 13.86 42.69 0.67
N VAL A 325 14.35 42.36 1.86
CA VAL A 325 13.67 41.49 2.81
C VAL A 325 13.78 42.03 4.24
N THR A 326 12.75 41.76 5.03
CA THR A 326 12.70 42.01 6.48
C THR A 326 13.35 40.85 7.25
N LYS A 327 13.45 40.97 8.58
CA LYS A 327 13.92 39.87 9.43
C LYS A 327 12.93 38.71 9.43
N GLU A 328 11.64 39.04 9.36
CA GLU A 328 10.51 38.13 9.37
C GLU A 328 10.46 37.30 8.09
N ASP A 329 10.77 37.90 6.94
CA ASP A 329 10.80 37.21 5.64
C ASP A 329 11.84 36.09 5.58
N ILE A 330 12.98 36.28 6.27
CA ILE A 330 14.08 35.32 6.26
C ILE A 330 14.11 34.38 7.47
N ALA A 331 13.33 34.69 8.52
CA ALA A 331 13.26 33.90 9.76
C ALA A 331 12.92 32.40 9.57
N PRO A 332 12.09 32.00 8.57
CA PRO A 332 11.78 30.60 8.34
C PRO A 332 12.94 29.76 7.79
N TYR A 333 14.00 30.38 7.25
CA TYR A 333 15.09 29.67 6.58
C TYR A 333 16.24 29.36 7.53
N ALA A 334 16.79 28.15 7.42
CA ALA A 334 17.97 27.76 8.19
C ALA A 334 19.21 28.51 7.70
N LEU A 335 20.04 28.98 8.63
CA LEU A 335 21.29 29.67 8.28
C LEU A 335 22.35 28.65 7.81
N GLY A 336 22.90 28.89 6.63
CA GLY A 336 23.96 28.09 6.03
C GLY A 336 25.37 28.65 6.22
N LYS A 337 26.35 28.02 5.56
CA LYS A 337 27.74 28.48 5.55
C LYS A 337 27.85 29.86 4.90
N LYS A 338 28.61 30.73 5.55
CA LYS A 338 28.93 32.08 5.06
C LYS A 338 29.70 32.00 3.74
N ILE A 339 29.30 32.80 2.76
CA ILE A 339 29.97 32.98 1.47
C ILE A 339 31.08 34.01 1.66
N THR A 340 32.29 33.64 1.29
CA THR A 340 33.49 34.49 1.40
C THR A 340 34.15 34.61 0.03
N THR A 341 35.18 35.45 -0.09
CA THR A 341 35.98 35.55 -1.32
C THR A 341 36.70 34.25 -1.70
N ALA A 342 36.85 33.32 -0.75
CA ALA A 342 37.41 32.00 -0.99
C ALA A 342 36.37 30.95 -1.43
N THR A 343 35.07 31.26 -1.37
CA THR A 343 34.01 30.31 -1.71
C THR A 343 34.02 30.01 -3.22
N LYS A 344 34.20 28.74 -3.59
CA LYS A 344 34.11 28.29 -5.00
C LYS A 344 32.74 27.65 -5.27
N HIS A 345 32.17 27.90 -6.46
CA HIS A 345 30.89 27.34 -6.94
C HIS A 345 29.70 27.55 -5.98
N ILE A 346 29.25 28.81 -5.85
CA ILE A 346 28.24 29.23 -4.89
C ILE A 346 26.91 28.47 -4.98
N SER A 347 26.36 28.28 -6.17
CA SER A 347 25.03 27.66 -6.40
C SER A 347 25.08 26.13 -6.52
N GLY A 348 26.29 25.57 -6.52
CA GLY A 348 26.57 24.18 -6.85
C GLY A 348 26.38 23.83 -8.33
N GLU A 349 27.07 22.79 -8.80
CA GLU A 349 27.08 22.38 -10.21
C GLU A 349 27.12 20.85 -10.34
N LEU A 350 26.52 20.30 -11.39
CA LEU A 350 26.71 18.89 -11.73
C LEU A 350 28.01 18.75 -12.51
N ILE A 351 28.95 17.99 -11.97
CA ILE A 351 30.26 17.73 -12.56
C ILE A 351 30.36 16.25 -12.92
N ARG A 352 30.68 15.97 -14.18
CA ARG A 352 31.12 14.64 -14.60
C ARG A 352 32.63 14.62 -14.65
N LEU A 353 33.26 13.87 -13.75
CA LEU A 353 34.71 13.77 -13.74
C LEU A 353 35.19 12.99 -14.95
N THR A 354 36.13 13.55 -15.71
CA THR A 354 36.70 12.87 -16.87
C THR A 354 37.64 11.73 -16.49
N ASP A 355 38.13 11.73 -15.24
CA ASP A 355 39.09 10.75 -14.72
C ASP A 355 38.45 9.37 -14.45
N ASP A 356 37.23 9.34 -13.90
CA ASP A 356 36.53 8.11 -13.50
C ASP A 356 35.13 7.98 -14.11
N ASN A 357 34.71 8.96 -14.93
CA ASN A 357 33.35 9.09 -15.49
C ASN A 357 32.22 9.19 -14.44
N GLY A 358 32.57 9.43 -13.17
CA GLY A 358 31.65 9.58 -12.05
C GLY A 358 30.88 10.90 -12.11
N LEU A 359 29.63 10.87 -11.65
CA LEU A 359 28.79 12.06 -11.54
C LEU A 359 28.82 12.58 -10.10
N TYR A 360 29.02 13.89 -9.96
CA TYR A 360 29.11 14.55 -8.66
C TYR A 360 28.28 15.83 -8.67
N TYR A 361 27.66 16.15 -7.54
CA TYR A 361 27.22 17.51 -7.26
C TYR A 361 28.37 18.24 -6.55
N SER A 362 28.93 19.27 -7.18
CA SER A 362 30.01 20.07 -6.62
C SER A 362 29.46 21.29 -5.91
N LYS A 363 29.85 21.53 -4.66
CA LYS A 363 29.46 22.72 -3.89
C LYS A 363 30.46 23.01 -2.79
N ASP A 364 30.88 24.27 -2.65
CA ASP A 364 31.82 24.72 -1.61
C ASP A 364 33.12 23.88 -1.58
N ALA A 365 33.72 23.64 -2.75
CA ALA A 365 34.88 22.75 -2.93
C ALA A 365 34.67 21.30 -2.41
N THR A 366 33.42 20.87 -2.26
CA THR A 366 33.06 19.49 -1.91
C THR A 366 32.36 18.82 -3.08
N LEU A 367 32.82 17.64 -3.48
CA LEU A 367 32.16 16.79 -4.47
C LEU A 367 31.30 15.75 -3.75
N TYR A 368 29.98 15.84 -3.91
CA TYR A 368 29.02 14.88 -3.37
C TYR A 368 28.71 13.83 -4.44
N PRO A 369 29.07 12.55 -4.24
CA PRO A 369 28.88 11.50 -5.24
C PRO A 369 27.40 11.31 -5.60
N ILE A 370 27.11 11.13 -6.89
CA ILE A 370 25.80 10.75 -7.42
C ILE A 370 25.94 9.38 -8.08
N ILE A 371 25.40 8.37 -7.42
CA ILE A 371 25.56 6.96 -7.82
C ILE A 371 24.61 6.54 -8.97
N ASP A 372 23.60 7.36 -9.26
CA ASP A 372 22.60 7.13 -10.30
C ASP A 372 22.16 8.48 -10.86
N SER A 373 22.28 8.68 -12.18
CA SER A 373 21.91 9.95 -12.84
C SER A 373 20.45 10.32 -12.61
N ALA A 374 19.58 9.35 -12.32
CA ALA A 374 18.20 9.60 -11.96
C ALA A 374 18.05 10.49 -10.71
N ILE A 375 19.00 10.42 -9.77
CA ILE A 375 19.04 11.29 -8.58
C ILE A 375 19.32 12.74 -9.01
N ALA A 376 20.26 12.94 -9.94
CA ALA A 376 20.57 14.26 -10.47
C ALA A 376 19.35 14.88 -11.18
N THR A 377 18.68 14.10 -12.03
CA THR A 377 17.47 14.55 -12.74
C THR A 377 16.34 14.92 -11.78
N ALA A 378 16.11 14.14 -10.72
CA ALA A 378 15.03 14.40 -9.76
C ALA A 378 15.33 15.56 -8.81
N ASN A 379 16.57 15.69 -8.34
CA ASN A 379 16.96 16.70 -7.36
C ASN A 379 17.35 18.03 -8.01
N PHE A 380 17.98 18.00 -9.19
CA PHE A 380 18.57 19.15 -9.86
C PHE A 380 18.15 19.28 -11.33
N PRO A 381 16.85 19.24 -11.67
CA PRO A 381 16.36 19.14 -13.06
C PRO A 381 16.77 20.31 -13.98
N LYS A 382 17.25 21.42 -13.42
CA LYS A 382 17.71 22.61 -14.17
C LYS A 382 19.23 22.73 -14.28
N HIS A 383 20.00 21.80 -13.70
CA HIS A 383 21.45 21.83 -13.77
C HIS A 383 21.92 20.97 -14.93
N ASN A 384 22.84 21.51 -15.73
CA ASN A 384 23.50 20.76 -16.80
C ASN A 384 24.78 20.13 -16.26
N GLU A 385 25.08 18.92 -16.72
CA GLU A 385 26.34 18.25 -16.42
C GLU A 385 27.49 18.96 -17.16
N LYS A 386 28.57 19.27 -16.44
CA LYS A 386 29.80 19.84 -16.99
C LYS A 386 30.94 18.84 -16.84
N PRO A 387 31.69 18.54 -17.91
CA PRO A 387 32.91 17.74 -17.77
C PRO A 387 34.01 18.55 -17.07
N ALA A 388 34.74 17.93 -16.14
CA ALA A 388 35.94 18.50 -15.54
C ALA A 388 36.91 17.38 -15.13
N SER A 389 38.21 17.66 -15.07
CA SER A 389 39.17 16.73 -14.44
C SER A 389 39.37 17.08 -12.98
N LEU A 390 39.70 16.11 -12.13
CA LEU A 390 39.97 16.34 -10.72
C LEU A 390 41.09 17.39 -10.54
N SER A 391 42.13 17.32 -11.38
CA SER A 391 43.23 18.29 -11.38
C SER A 391 42.77 19.73 -11.70
N SER A 392 41.75 19.89 -12.55
CA SER A 392 41.20 21.21 -12.91
C SER A 392 40.34 21.85 -11.82
N LEU A 393 39.85 21.07 -10.86
CA LEU A 393 39.00 21.55 -9.76
C LEU A 393 39.83 22.05 -8.56
N GLY A 394 41.13 21.75 -8.51
CA GLY A 394 42.01 22.04 -7.39
C GLY A 394 41.72 21.18 -6.16
N GLU A 395 42.07 21.67 -4.97
CA GLU A 395 41.78 20.96 -3.71
C GLU A 395 40.26 20.86 -3.48
N VAL A 396 39.74 19.63 -3.53
CA VAL A 396 38.35 19.29 -3.28
C VAL A 396 38.23 18.18 -2.25
N VAL A 397 37.14 18.19 -1.48
CA VAL A 397 36.82 17.14 -0.49
C VAL A 397 35.68 16.28 -1.02
N ILE A 398 35.70 14.98 -0.78
CA ILE A 398 34.58 14.10 -1.12
C ILE A 398 33.56 14.10 0.02
N GLY A 399 32.32 14.51 -0.28
CA GLY A 399 31.19 14.54 0.64
C GLY A 399 30.42 13.22 0.69
N THR A 400 29.34 13.20 1.48
CA THR A 400 28.40 12.08 1.49
C THR A 400 27.63 12.01 0.16
N GLN A 401 27.24 10.81 -0.25
CA GLN A 401 26.45 10.66 -1.47
C GLN A 401 25.13 11.44 -1.42
N VAL A 402 24.69 11.93 -2.58
CA VAL A 402 23.38 12.57 -2.74
C VAL A 402 22.31 11.49 -2.82
N LEU A 403 21.22 11.66 -2.08
CA LEU A 403 20.04 10.79 -2.09
C LEU A 403 18.83 11.53 -2.67
N PHE A 404 17.78 10.80 -3.05
CA PHE A 404 16.52 11.41 -3.49
C PHE A 404 15.92 12.30 -2.39
N LYS A 405 15.37 13.46 -2.80
CA LYS A 405 14.60 14.36 -1.93
C LYS A 405 13.22 13.79 -1.60
N ASP A 406 12.62 14.31 -0.53
CA ASP A 406 11.26 13.96 -0.14
C ASP A 406 10.24 14.29 -1.24
N GLY A 407 9.22 13.44 -1.38
CA GLY A 407 8.17 13.54 -2.40
C GLY A 407 8.49 12.83 -3.72
N VAL A 408 9.74 12.43 -3.98
CA VAL A 408 10.10 11.74 -5.23
C VAL A 408 9.50 10.34 -5.26
N LEU A 409 8.82 10.03 -6.38
CA LEU A 409 8.31 8.70 -6.69
C LEU A 409 9.40 7.88 -7.39
N VAL A 410 9.71 6.70 -6.87
CA VAL A 410 10.79 5.85 -7.37
C VAL A 410 10.36 4.40 -7.52
N LYS A 411 10.89 3.71 -8.52
CA LYS A 411 10.66 2.28 -8.77
C LYS A 411 11.95 1.60 -9.22
N ASP A 412 12.18 0.40 -8.71
CA ASP A 412 13.28 -0.45 -9.16
C ASP A 412 13.02 -0.99 -10.57
N LYS A 413 14.03 -1.11 -11.43
CA LYS A 413 13.90 -1.78 -12.74
C LYS A 413 13.46 -3.24 -12.64
N ARG A 414 13.81 -3.92 -11.55
CA ARG A 414 13.59 -5.36 -11.32
C ARG A 414 12.41 -5.65 -10.39
N ASP A 415 11.93 -4.65 -9.64
CA ASP A 415 10.77 -4.74 -8.74
C ASP A 415 9.56 -4.03 -9.37
N HIS A 416 8.35 -4.52 -9.11
CA HIS A 416 7.12 -3.86 -9.52
C HIS A 416 6.58 -2.88 -8.48
N LYS A 417 7.24 -2.77 -7.33
CA LYS A 417 6.87 -1.86 -6.24
C LYS A 417 7.26 -0.42 -6.55
N VAL A 418 6.35 0.50 -6.27
CA VAL A 418 6.56 1.94 -6.32
C VAL A 418 6.72 2.47 -4.92
N TYR A 419 7.68 3.36 -4.71
CA TYR A 419 7.96 3.97 -3.42
C TYR A 419 7.85 5.48 -3.55
N VAL A 420 7.47 6.15 -2.45
CA VAL A 420 7.68 7.58 -2.25
C VAL A 420 8.80 7.77 -1.24
N ILE A 421 9.67 8.75 -1.46
CA ILE A 421 10.72 9.11 -0.51
C ILE A 421 10.15 10.08 0.53
N GLU A 422 10.34 9.77 1.80
CA GLU A 422 9.90 10.61 2.91
C GLU A 422 10.88 10.50 4.08
N HIS A 423 11.38 11.64 4.57
CA HIS A 423 12.47 11.72 5.55
C HIS A 423 13.67 10.84 5.18
N GLY A 424 14.02 10.82 3.90
CA GLY A 424 15.10 9.98 3.38
C GLY A 424 14.82 8.46 3.38
N LYS A 425 13.60 8.01 3.75
CA LYS A 425 13.20 6.60 3.70
C LYS A 425 12.37 6.31 2.46
N LYS A 426 12.51 5.11 1.90
CA LYS A 426 11.61 4.62 0.84
C LYS A 426 10.37 3.99 1.46
N ARG A 427 9.20 4.58 1.21
CA ARG A 427 7.90 4.07 1.68
C ARG A 427 7.17 3.45 0.52
N HIS A 428 6.93 2.13 0.59
CA HIS A 428 6.22 1.42 -0.46
C HIS A 428 4.77 1.91 -0.55
N ILE A 429 4.34 2.37 -1.72
CA ILE A 429 2.94 2.67 -1.98
C ILE A 429 2.22 1.34 -2.16
N ALA A 430 1.33 1.01 -1.23
CA ALA A 430 0.91 -0.36 -0.99
C ALA A 430 0.19 -1.02 -2.18
N SER A 431 -0.42 -0.22 -3.06
CA SER A 431 -1.04 -0.69 -4.29
C SER A 431 -1.14 0.41 -5.36
N GLU A 432 -1.37 0.01 -6.62
CA GLU A 432 -1.73 0.92 -7.71
C GLU A 432 -3.01 1.72 -7.41
N LYS A 433 -3.94 1.12 -6.67
CA LYS A 433 -5.12 1.83 -6.18
C LYS A 433 -4.74 2.93 -5.20
N ASP A 434 -3.80 2.66 -4.30
CA ASP A 434 -3.32 3.67 -3.35
C ASP A 434 -2.57 4.79 -4.08
N PHE A 435 -1.75 4.43 -5.06
CA PHE A 435 -1.06 5.36 -5.93
C PHE A 435 -2.03 6.34 -6.61
N THR A 436 -3.03 5.81 -7.30
CA THR A 436 -4.05 6.61 -8.00
C THR A 436 -4.97 7.39 -7.05
N THR A 437 -5.31 6.82 -5.88
CA THR A 437 -6.16 7.50 -4.89
C THR A 437 -5.44 8.67 -4.22
N LEU A 438 -4.11 8.62 -4.10
CA LEU A 438 -3.28 9.76 -3.68
C LEU A 438 -3.06 10.77 -4.81
N GLY A 439 -3.68 10.57 -5.98
CA GLY A 439 -3.56 11.46 -7.14
C GLY A 439 -2.16 11.51 -7.75
N TYR A 440 -1.32 10.49 -7.51
CA TYR A 440 -0.03 10.37 -8.18
C TYR A 440 -0.19 9.96 -9.64
N ASP A 441 0.73 10.44 -10.47
CA ASP A 441 0.82 10.11 -11.90
C ASP A 441 1.95 9.11 -12.16
N TRP A 442 1.66 8.07 -12.93
CA TRP A 442 2.61 7.03 -13.32
C TRP A 442 3.78 7.59 -14.15
N GLU A 443 3.57 8.68 -14.87
CA GLU A 443 4.60 9.38 -15.64
C GLU A 443 5.64 10.08 -14.75
N ASN A 444 5.30 10.32 -13.49
CA ASN A 444 6.20 10.96 -12.52
C ASN A 444 7.12 9.96 -11.80
N ILE A 445 7.03 8.66 -12.10
CA ILE A 445 7.87 7.64 -11.45
C ILE A 445 9.27 7.63 -12.06
N VAL A 446 10.27 7.82 -11.21
CA VAL A 446 11.68 7.68 -11.57
C VAL A 446 12.09 6.21 -11.47
N ILE A 447 12.51 5.62 -12.59
CA ILE A 447 12.95 4.21 -12.65
C ILE A 447 14.46 4.13 -12.41
N VAL A 448 14.88 3.33 -11.42
CA VAL A 448 16.27 3.23 -10.95
C VAL A 448 16.76 1.79 -10.79
N GLU A 449 18.06 1.61 -10.68
CA GLU A 449 18.64 0.31 -10.32
C GLU A 449 18.39 -0.03 -8.84
N SER A 450 18.43 -1.32 -8.49
CA SER A 450 18.15 -1.72 -7.10
C SER A 450 19.14 -1.17 -6.08
N PHE A 451 20.41 -1.04 -6.45
CA PHE A 451 21.43 -0.54 -5.53
C PHE A 451 21.17 0.93 -5.13
N THR A 452 20.55 1.70 -6.02
CA THR A 452 20.10 3.09 -5.77
C THR A 452 19.06 3.10 -4.66
N LEU A 453 18.04 2.23 -4.74
CA LEU A 453 17.02 2.12 -3.70
C LEU A 453 17.55 1.53 -2.39
N MET A 454 18.60 0.71 -2.42
CA MET A 454 19.21 0.15 -1.20
C MET A 454 19.83 1.24 -0.30
N GLN A 455 20.14 2.43 -0.85
CA GLN A 455 20.64 3.55 -0.06
C GLN A 455 19.57 4.20 0.83
N HIS A 456 18.29 3.95 0.56
CA HIS A 456 17.18 4.42 1.38
C HIS A 456 16.70 3.32 2.33
N GLN A 457 16.65 3.63 3.62
CA GLN A 457 16.02 2.74 4.60
C GLN A 457 14.55 2.52 4.25
N THR A 458 14.05 1.30 4.44
CA THR A 458 12.64 0.99 4.21
C THR A 458 11.78 1.60 5.32
N GLY A 459 10.87 2.50 4.94
CA GLY A 459 9.85 3.06 5.82
C GLY A 459 8.57 2.22 5.84
N GLN A 460 7.61 2.62 6.67
CA GLN A 460 6.29 1.99 6.69
C GLN A 460 5.59 2.17 5.34
N PRO A 461 4.88 1.16 4.80
CA PRO A 461 4.10 1.34 3.58
C PRO A 461 3.08 2.48 3.68
N LEU A 462 2.75 3.08 2.54
CA LEU A 462 1.76 4.13 2.40
C LEU A 462 0.47 3.55 1.79
N TYR A 463 -0.66 3.84 2.43
CA TYR A 463 -1.99 3.44 1.97
C TYR A 463 -2.82 4.69 1.74
N ALA A 464 -3.58 4.74 0.66
CA ALA A 464 -4.48 5.83 0.39
C ALA A 464 -5.83 5.59 1.06
N ARG A 465 -6.53 6.67 1.42
CA ARG A 465 -7.94 6.60 1.80
C ARG A 465 -8.76 7.53 0.92
N LYS A 466 -10.03 7.16 0.76
CA LYS A 466 -10.97 7.78 -0.18
C LYS A 466 -11.45 9.11 0.39
N ALA A 467 -11.37 10.19 -0.37
CA ALA A 467 -12.11 11.42 -0.10
C ALA A 467 -13.62 11.16 -0.04
N PRO A 468 -14.39 11.87 0.80
CA PRO A 468 -15.82 12.04 0.57
C PRO A 468 -16.05 12.58 -0.84
N ALA A 469 -16.77 11.84 -1.70
CA ALA A 469 -17.29 12.42 -2.94
C ALA A 469 -18.21 13.62 -2.61
N PRO A 470 -18.16 14.73 -3.38
CA PRO A 470 -19.17 15.77 -3.29
C PRO A 470 -20.54 15.18 -3.64
N GLN A 471 -21.55 15.49 -2.83
CA GLN A 471 -22.94 15.16 -3.12
C GLN A 471 -23.39 15.98 -4.34
N GLN A 472 -23.75 15.30 -5.43
CA GLN A 472 -24.64 15.87 -6.43
C GLN A 472 -26.03 15.23 -6.30
N VAL A 473 -27.03 16.12 -6.31
CA VAL A 473 -28.46 15.86 -6.18
C VAL A 473 -28.98 15.15 -7.42
N ASN A 474 -29.81 14.13 -7.19
CA ASN A 474 -30.44 13.26 -8.18
C ASN A 474 -31.20 13.98 -9.31
N LYS A 475 -31.15 13.41 -10.52
CA LYS A 475 -32.35 13.18 -11.35
C LYS A 475 -32.32 11.76 -11.94
N GLN A 476 -33.46 11.08 -11.78
CA GLN A 476 -33.69 9.66 -12.04
C GLN A 476 -33.60 9.28 -13.52
N THR A 477 -33.08 8.09 -13.82
CA THR A 477 -33.70 7.16 -14.77
C THR A 477 -33.37 5.72 -14.35
N VAL A 478 -34.41 4.88 -14.34
CA VAL A 478 -34.44 3.49 -13.84
C VAL A 478 -34.00 2.52 -14.94
N VAL A 479 -33.02 1.64 -14.69
CA VAL A 479 -33.00 0.23 -15.14
C VAL A 479 -32.18 -0.63 -14.15
N ALA A 480 -32.62 -1.88 -13.98
CA ALA A 480 -32.30 -2.83 -12.93
C ALA A 480 -30.83 -3.31 -12.80
N LYS A 481 -30.39 -3.35 -11.54
CA LYS A 481 -29.64 -4.40 -10.82
C LYS A 481 -28.75 -5.36 -11.65
N LEU A 482 -27.43 -5.18 -11.52
CA LEU A 482 -26.45 -6.26 -11.41
C LEU A 482 -25.45 -5.91 -10.29
N LEU A 483 -25.34 -6.83 -9.34
CA LEU A 483 -24.39 -6.81 -8.23
C LEU A 483 -22.97 -6.93 -8.79
N ASP A 484 -21.98 -6.21 -8.23
CA ASP A 484 -20.87 -6.88 -7.54
C ASP A 484 -20.00 -5.92 -6.70
N THR A 485 -19.23 -6.53 -5.82
CA THR A 485 -18.72 -6.12 -4.52
C THR A 485 -17.20 -5.86 -4.59
N LYS A 486 -16.71 -4.75 -4.01
CA LYS A 486 -15.25 -4.47 -3.93
C LYS A 486 -14.64 -5.07 -2.66
N LYS A 487 -13.76 -6.06 -2.86
CA LYS A 487 -12.99 -6.78 -1.84
C LYS A 487 -11.83 -5.97 -1.24
N GLU A 488 -11.67 -6.24 0.04
CA GLU A 488 -10.78 -5.72 1.08
C GLU A 488 -9.47 -6.51 1.12
N HIS A 489 -8.37 -6.09 1.77
CA HIS A 489 -7.20 -6.96 1.95
C HIS A 489 -7.37 -7.95 3.11
N THR A 490 -8.27 -8.89 2.89
CA THR A 490 -8.24 -10.24 3.43
C THR A 490 -6.90 -10.92 3.07
N THR A 491 -6.32 -11.73 3.97
CA THR A 491 -5.24 -12.67 3.62
C THR A 491 -5.64 -13.45 2.38
N LEU A 492 -4.70 -13.99 1.58
CA LEU A 492 -5.07 -14.81 0.42
C LEU A 492 -6.11 -15.88 0.83
N ALA A 493 -5.90 -16.51 1.98
CA ALA A 493 -6.84 -17.41 2.64
C ALA A 493 -8.27 -16.87 2.88
N GLU A 494 -8.42 -15.57 3.16
CA GLU A 494 -9.70 -14.91 3.46
C GLU A 494 -10.36 -14.30 2.21
N LYS A 495 -9.63 -14.11 1.09
CA LYS A 495 -10.20 -13.75 -0.24
C LYS A 495 -10.71 -14.97 -0.99
N MET A 496 -10.07 -16.10 -0.73
CA MET A 496 -10.27 -17.37 -1.42
C MET A 496 -11.66 -17.95 -1.17
N TYR A 497 -12.23 -18.52 -2.23
CA TYR A 497 -13.27 -19.53 -2.08
C TYR A 497 -12.64 -20.76 -1.40
N ARG A 498 -13.14 -21.09 -0.21
CA ARG A 498 -12.73 -22.28 0.55
C ARG A 498 -13.93 -23.15 0.86
N THR A 499 -13.73 -24.45 0.85
CA THR A 499 -14.70 -25.39 1.42
C THR A 499 -14.57 -25.35 2.94
N PRO A 500 -15.64 -25.08 3.71
CA PRO A 500 -15.61 -25.21 5.16
C PRO A 500 -15.11 -26.59 5.58
N LYS A 501 -14.40 -26.69 6.72
CA LYS A 501 -13.78 -27.96 7.15
C LYS A 501 -14.84 -29.06 7.34
N GLU A 502 -16.00 -28.68 7.87
CA GLU A 502 -17.18 -29.51 8.05
C GLU A 502 -17.79 -30.04 6.74
N ASN A 503 -17.55 -29.34 5.62
CA ASN A 503 -18.05 -29.71 4.29
C ASN A 503 -16.96 -30.37 3.43
N THR A 504 -15.77 -30.61 3.99
CA THR A 504 -14.66 -31.19 3.24
C THR A 504 -14.94 -32.66 2.93
N GLN A 505 -14.86 -33.01 1.66
CA GLN A 505 -15.07 -34.37 1.17
C GLN A 505 -13.81 -34.92 0.54
N TYR A 506 -13.53 -36.19 0.82
CA TYR A 506 -12.41 -36.93 0.24
C TYR A 506 -12.92 -38.09 -0.61
N ILE A 507 -12.12 -38.46 -1.62
CA ILE A 507 -12.28 -39.68 -2.40
C ILE A 507 -10.93 -40.41 -2.33
N GLY A 508 -10.97 -41.72 -2.07
CA GLY A 508 -9.75 -42.53 -1.92
C GLY A 508 -8.91 -42.06 -0.74
N ASP A 509 -7.59 -42.17 -0.90
CA ASP A 509 -6.64 -41.84 0.17
C ASP A 509 -6.67 -40.36 0.56
N VAL A 510 -6.48 -40.11 1.86
CA VAL A 510 -6.42 -38.75 2.42
C VAL A 510 -4.99 -38.24 2.38
N PHE A 511 -4.79 -37.12 1.69
CA PHE A 511 -3.54 -36.37 1.71
C PHE A 511 -3.75 -35.08 2.50
N ASP A 512 -3.16 -35.01 3.69
CA ASP A 512 -3.27 -33.84 4.56
C ASP A 512 -2.57 -32.64 3.92
N THR A 513 -3.31 -31.59 3.55
CA THR A 513 -2.78 -30.41 2.87
C THR A 513 -3.70 -29.20 3.08
N GLU A 514 -3.10 -28.01 3.11
CA GLU A 514 -3.81 -26.73 3.10
C GLU A 514 -4.38 -26.36 1.71
N VAL A 515 -4.05 -27.12 0.66
CA VAL A 515 -4.72 -27.01 -0.65
C VAL A 515 -6.20 -27.38 -0.49
N ASP A 516 -7.07 -26.48 -0.91
CA ASP A 516 -8.49 -26.58 -0.62
C ASP A 516 -9.22 -27.61 -1.49
N ALA A 517 -8.79 -27.83 -2.74
CA ALA A 517 -9.21 -28.96 -3.56
C ALA A 517 -8.04 -29.56 -4.36
N TYR A 518 -8.02 -30.89 -4.46
CA TYR A 518 -7.11 -31.59 -5.36
C TYR A 518 -7.79 -32.81 -5.98
N LEU A 519 -7.35 -33.21 -7.17
CA LEU A 519 -7.77 -34.42 -7.85
C LEU A 519 -6.55 -35.08 -8.48
N VAL A 520 -6.46 -36.39 -8.30
CA VAL A 520 -5.50 -37.27 -8.96
C VAL A 520 -6.28 -38.30 -9.76
N GLN A 521 -5.99 -38.38 -11.04
CA GLN A 521 -6.66 -39.27 -11.98
C GLN A 521 -5.62 -40.07 -12.77
N ASP A 522 -5.87 -41.36 -12.97
CA ASP A 522 -5.11 -42.16 -13.94
C ASP A 522 -5.42 -41.63 -15.35
N LYS A 523 -4.39 -41.18 -16.07
CA LYS A 523 -4.61 -40.53 -17.37
C LYS A 523 -5.13 -41.50 -18.43
N LYS A 524 -4.80 -42.80 -18.32
CA LYS A 524 -5.15 -43.80 -19.33
C LYS A 524 -6.58 -44.27 -19.15
N THR A 525 -6.97 -44.65 -17.93
CA THR A 525 -8.33 -45.17 -17.66
C THR A 525 -9.33 -44.05 -17.42
N GLY A 526 -8.86 -42.92 -16.91
CA GLY A 526 -9.72 -41.81 -16.49
C GLY A 526 -10.26 -41.98 -15.06
N ASP A 527 -9.85 -43.02 -14.33
CA ASP A 527 -10.31 -43.27 -12.96
C ASP A 527 -9.76 -42.22 -12.00
N ILE A 528 -10.63 -41.70 -11.12
CA ILE A 528 -10.24 -40.81 -10.03
C ILE A 528 -9.66 -41.68 -8.91
N LEU A 529 -8.35 -41.58 -8.69
CA LEU A 529 -7.62 -42.37 -7.71
C LEU A 529 -7.77 -41.80 -6.31
N MET A 530 -7.65 -40.47 -6.20
CA MET A 530 -7.86 -39.76 -4.95
C MET A 530 -8.23 -38.30 -5.19
N GLY A 531 -8.85 -37.67 -4.20
CA GLY A 531 -9.19 -36.26 -4.28
C GLY A 531 -9.74 -35.66 -2.99
N LYS A 532 -9.73 -34.33 -2.94
CA LYS A 532 -10.34 -33.50 -1.90
C LYS A 532 -11.20 -32.45 -2.59
N ASN A 533 -12.47 -32.32 -2.18
CA ASN A 533 -13.41 -31.30 -2.64
C ASN A 533 -13.53 -31.22 -4.18
N ILE A 534 -13.49 -32.37 -4.85
CA ILE A 534 -13.31 -32.42 -6.32
C ILE A 534 -14.46 -31.80 -7.12
N ASN A 535 -15.66 -31.72 -6.52
CA ASN A 535 -16.87 -31.17 -7.12
C ASN A 535 -17.19 -29.74 -6.63
N THR A 536 -16.35 -29.13 -5.81
CA THR A 536 -16.59 -27.77 -5.32
C THR A 536 -16.26 -26.74 -6.40
N VAL A 537 -17.28 -25.96 -6.79
CA VAL A 537 -17.16 -24.82 -7.72
C VAL A 537 -16.24 -23.76 -7.14
N ARG A 538 -15.29 -23.28 -7.93
CA ARG A 538 -14.37 -22.21 -7.57
C ARG A 538 -13.82 -21.49 -8.80
N PRO A 539 -13.31 -20.26 -8.67
CA PRO A 539 -12.71 -19.55 -9.80
C PRO A 539 -11.50 -20.33 -10.33
N MET A 540 -11.45 -20.54 -11.65
CA MET A 540 -10.39 -21.34 -12.26
C MET A 540 -9.13 -20.51 -12.57
N ALA A 541 -9.26 -19.18 -12.61
CA ALA A 541 -8.18 -18.27 -13.01
C ALA A 541 -7.65 -18.63 -14.42
N SER A 542 -6.34 -18.50 -14.64
CA SER A 542 -5.69 -18.76 -15.94
C SER A 542 -5.80 -20.18 -16.49
N PHE A 543 -6.42 -21.11 -15.76
CA PHE A 543 -6.87 -22.39 -16.29
C PHE A 543 -7.77 -22.23 -17.54
N ALA A 544 -8.55 -21.15 -17.60
CA ALA A 544 -9.44 -20.85 -18.72
C ALA A 544 -8.70 -20.75 -20.07
N LYS A 545 -7.43 -20.29 -20.04
CA LYS A 545 -6.60 -20.11 -21.25
C LYS A 545 -6.37 -21.40 -22.02
N VAL A 546 -6.37 -22.55 -21.34
CA VAL A 546 -6.23 -23.87 -21.99
C VAL A 546 -7.46 -24.16 -22.86
N THR A 547 -8.66 -23.93 -22.33
CA THR A 547 -9.91 -24.09 -23.09
C THR A 547 -10.01 -23.04 -24.18
N THR A 548 -9.62 -21.79 -23.92
CA THR A 548 -9.56 -20.74 -24.96
C THR A 548 -8.66 -21.14 -26.12
N ALA A 549 -7.42 -21.56 -25.86
CA ALA A 549 -6.52 -22.04 -26.90
C ALA A 549 -7.11 -23.22 -27.69
N HIS A 550 -7.75 -24.17 -27.00
CA HIS A 550 -8.42 -25.30 -27.62
C HIS A 550 -9.55 -24.86 -28.56
N THR A 551 -10.44 -23.98 -28.09
CA THR A 551 -11.57 -23.48 -28.88
C THR A 551 -11.11 -22.65 -30.07
N LEU A 552 -10.07 -21.81 -29.92
CA LEU A 552 -9.52 -21.02 -31.02
C LEU A 552 -8.92 -21.91 -32.11
N LEU A 553 -8.15 -22.95 -31.74
CA LEU A 553 -7.61 -23.91 -32.70
C LEU A 553 -8.72 -24.71 -33.40
N LYS A 554 -9.77 -25.14 -32.68
CA LYS A 554 -10.95 -25.80 -33.29
C LYS A 554 -11.68 -24.90 -34.29
N LYS A 555 -11.62 -23.59 -34.10
CA LYS A 555 -12.23 -22.58 -34.98
C LYS A 555 -11.29 -22.08 -36.08
N GLY A 556 -10.15 -22.72 -36.28
CA GLY A 556 -9.28 -22.44 -37.42
C GLY A 556 -8.22 -21.35 -37.21
N LEU A 557 -7.86 -21.06 -35.96
CA LEU A 557 -6.72 -20.17 -35.66
C LEU A 557 -5.47 -20.62 -36.42
N ASN A 558 -4.97 -19.77 -37.31
CA ASN A 558 -3.78 -20.06 -38.10
C ASN A 558 -2.50 -19.61 -37.36
N LEU A 559 -1.69 -20.58 -36.93
CA LEU A 559 -0.49 -20.32 -36.14
C LEU A 559 0.69 -19.72 -36.92
N THR A 560 0.69 -19.81 -38.25
CA THR A 560 1.76 -19.25 -39.09
C THR A 560 1.52 -17.80 -39.48
N LYS A 561 0.33 -17.25 -39.21
CA LYS A 561 0.02 -15.84 -39.46
C LYS A 561 0.49 -14.95 -38.30
N PRO A 562 0.97 -13.72 -38.59
CA PRO A 562 1.23 -12.72 -37.56
C PRO A 562 -0.05 -11.99 -37.14
N SER A 563 -0.09 -11.57 -35.88
CA SER A 563 -1.10 -10.68 -35.33
C SER A 563 -0.49 -9.33 -34.98
N VAL A 564 -1.23 -8.26 -35.27
CA VAL A 564 -0.85 -6.88 -34.93
C VAL A 564 -1.36 -6.54 -33.54
N PHE A 565 -0.51 -5.97 -32.68
CA PHE A 565 -0.94 -5.51 -31.38
C PHE A 565 -1.60 -4.13 -31.45
N ASP A 566 -2.92 -4.12 -31.32
CA ASP A 566 -3.71 -2.92 -31.07
C ASP A 566 -4.08 -2.82 -29.57
N PRO A 567 -3.53 -1.86 -28.80
CA PRO A 567 -3.82 -1.71 -27.37
C PRO A 567 -5.27 -1.32 -27.09
N LYS A 568 -6.04 -0.84 -28.08
CA LYS A 568 -7.48 -0.54 -27.91
C LYS A 568 -8.34 -1.80 -27.98
N LYS A 569 -7.89 -2.82 -28.71
CA LYS A 569 -8.64 -4.07 -28.94
C LYS A 569 -8.13 -5.25 -28.12
N HIS A 570 -6.86 -5.19 -27.69
CA HIS A 570 -6.19 -6.24 -26.93
C HIS A 570 -5.90 -5.82 -25.49
N THR A 571 -6.85 -5.10 -24.89
CA THR A 571 -6.78 -4.63 -23.51
C THR A 571 -6.82 -5.81 -22.54
N ALA A 572 -5.74 -5.99 -21.78
CA ALA A 572 -5.68 -6.93 -20.68
C ALA A 572 -5.40 -6.17 -19.37
N LEU A 573 -6.14 -6.47 -18.32
CA LEU A 573 -6.00 -5.81 -17.01
C LEU A 573 -4.68 -6.20 -16.30
N TYR A 574 -4.24 -7.44 -16.46
CA TYR A 574 -3.05 -8.01 -15.81
C TYR A 574 -2.23 -8.84 -16.79
N HIS A 575 -0.98 -9.19 -16.43
CA HIS A 575 -0.11 -10.07 -17.23
C HIS A 575 -0.04 -9.67 -18.72
N LYS A 576 0.25 -8.39 -18.97
CA LYS A 576 0.33 -7.79 -20.31
C LYS A 576 1.52 -8.36 -21.08
N PHE A 577 1.38 -8.47 -22.40
CA PHE A 577 2.47 -8.84 -23.28
C PHE A 577 3.41 -7.65 -23.50
N ARG A 578 4.72 -7.90 -23.51
CA ARG A 578 5.78 -6.87 -23.51
C ARG A 578 6.08 -6.41 -24.94
N ILE A 579 5.09 -5.83 -25.61
CA ILE A 579 5.18 -5.38 -27.01
C ILE A 579 4.54 -3.99 -27.18
N ALA A 580 5.02 -3.20 -28.14
CA ALA A 580 4.54 -1.87 -28.47
C ALA A 580 3.39 -1.87 -29.50
N ALA A 581 2.60 -0.80 -29.50
CA ALA A 581 1.46 -0.67 -30.40
C ALA A 581 1.89 -0.73 -31.87
N GLY A 582 1.24 -1.59 -32.65
CA GLY A 582 1.54 -1.81 -34.06
C GLY A 582 2.53 -2.95 -34.34
N GLU A 583 3.18 -3.50 -33.31
CA GLU A 583 4.10 -4.63 -33.48
C GLU A 583 3.38 -5.91 -33.88
N LYS A 584 4.12 -6.77 -34.58
CA LYS A 584 3.59 -8.02 -35.15
C LYS A 584 4.28 -9.23 -34.55
N VAL A 585 3.50 -10.20 -34.08
CA VAL A 585 4.01 -11.44 -33.50
C VAL A 585 3.27 -12.64 -34.10
N PHE A 586 3.98 -13.73 -34.41
CA PHE A 586 3.33 -14.94 -34.93
C PHE A 586 2.39 -15.56 -33.91
N ASN A 587 1.26 -16.08 -34.40
CA ASN A 587 0.25 -16.73 -33.57
C ASN A 587 0.80 -17.96 -32.82
N LYS A 588 1.80 -18.67 -33.37
CA LYS A 588 2.51 -19.75 -32.65
C LYS A 588 3.22 -19.24 -31.38
N ASP A 589 3.81 -18.05 -31.43
CA ASP A 589 4.58 -17.46 -30.33
C ASP A 589 3.65 -16.81 -29.30
N LEU A 590 2.55 -16.23 -29.77
CA LEU A 590 1.44 -15.80 -28.92
C LEU A 590 0.81 -16.97 -28.17
N LEU A 591 0.68 -18.14 -28.82
CA LEU A 591 0.18 -19.35 -28.16
C LEU A 591 1.15 -19.84 -27.07
N ASP A 592 2.46 -19.76 -27.31
CA ASP A 592 3.48 -20.00 -26.30
C ASP A 592 3.33 -19.04 -25.12
N ALA A 593 3.24 -17.74 -25.38
CA ALA A 593 3.07 -16.72 -24.35
C ALA A 593 1.79 -16.91 -23.52
N LEU A 594 0.69 -17.32 -24.17
CA LEU A 594 -0.58 -17.59 -23.54
C LEU A 594 -0.51 -18.76 -22.55
N LEU A 595 0.15 -19.86 -22.94
CA LEU A 595 0.10 -21.12 -22.20
C LEU A 595 1.30 -21.35 -21.29
N VAL A 596 2.50 -20.90 -21.68
CA VAL A 596 3.76 -21.07 -20.94
C VAL A 596 3.94 -19.97 -19.89
N SER A 597 3.82 -18.69 -20.30
CA SER A 597 3.98 -17.52 -19.40
C SER A 597 2.66 -17.03 -18.80
N SER A 598 1.54 -17.58 -19.27
CA SER A 598 0.21 -17.22 -18.79
C SER A 598 -0.20 -15.77 -19.04
N LEU A 599 0.34 -15.13 -20.09
CA LEU A 599 0.03 -13.74 -20.41
C LEU A 599 -1.39 -13.60 -20.95
N ASN A 600 -2.04 -12.46 -20.68
CA ASN A 600 -3.44 -12.23 -21.01
C ASN A 600 -3.60 -11.60 -22.40
N THR A 601 -2.79 -10.60 -22.75
CA THR A 601 -2.83 -9.93 -24.06
C THR A 601 -2.82 -10.91 -25.25
N PRO A 602 -2.00 -11.99 -25.27
CA PRO A 602 -2.01 -12.94 -26.38
C PRO A 602 -3.36 -13.62 -26.60
N ALA A 603 -4.18 -13.82 -25.56
CA ALA A 603 -5.51 -14.41 -25.71
C ALA A 603 -6.40 -13.55 -26.62
N TYR A 604 -6.38 -12.23 -26.42
CA TYR A 604 -7.17 -11.28 -27.19
C TYR A 604 -6.66 -11.17 -28.64
N MET A 605 -5.33 -11.11 -28.82
CA MET A 605 -4.71 -11.09 -30.15
C MET A 605 -5.06 -12.34 -30.96
N LEU A 606 -4.94 -13.52 -30.35
CA LEU A 606 -5.31 -14.78 -30.99
C LEU A 606 -6.81 -14.87 -31.26
N ALA A 607 -7.66 -14.40 -30.34
CA ALA A 607 -9.11 -14.42 -30.53
C ALA A 607 -9.57 -13.49 -31.66
N GLN A 608 -8.89 -12.36 -31.88
CA GLN A 608 -9.20 -11.46 -33.00
C GLN A 608 -9.02 -12.12 -34.38
N ASN A 609 -8.16 -13.14 -34.50
CA ASN A 609 -7.97 -13.87 -35.75
C ASN A 609 -9.13 -14.81 -36.10
N VAL A 610 -10.03 -15.04 -35.14
CA VAL A 610 -11.15 -15.97 -35.25
C VAL A 610 -12.49 -15.24 -35.11
N SER A 611 -12.50 -14.06 -34.49
CA SER A 611 -13.69 -13.23 -34.26
C SER A 611 -13.35 -11.75 -34.35
N GLN A 612 -14.26 -10.93 -34.90
CA GLN A 612 -14.07 -9.47 -35.00
C GLN A 612 -13.90 -8.81 -33.62
N ILE A 613 -14.74 -9.22 -32.66
CA ILE A 613 -14.61 -8.85 -31.25
C ILE A 613 -14.01 -10.06 -30.52
N PRO A 614 -12.83 -9.94 -29.89
CA PRO A 614 -12.15 -11.05 -29.23
C PRO A 614 -13.00 -11.80 -28.18
N THR A 615 -13.87 -11.10 -27.47
CA THR A 615 -14.70 -11.67 -26.39
C THR A 615 -15.91 -12.46 -26.89
N ASP A 616 -16.27 -12.36 -28.17
CA ASP A 616 -17.42 -13.11 -28.75
C ASP A 616 -17.14 -14.62 -28.83
N ILE A 617 -15.94 -15.06 -28.46
CA ILE A 617 -15.60 -16.47 -28.31
C ILE A 617 -16.16 -17.08 -27.02
N ILE A 618 -16.51 -16.28 -26.00
CA ILE A 618 -16.99 -16.75 -24.68
C ILE A 618 -18.20 -17.70 -24.78
N PRO A 619 -19.25 -17.41 -25.57
CA PRO A 619 -20.34 -18.36 -25.81
C PRO A 619 -19.85 -19.72 -26.31
N SER A 620 -18.84 -19.74 -27.20
CA SER A 620 -18.27 -20.99 -27.71
C SER A 620 -17.51 -21.78 -26.64
N LEU A 621 -16.86 -21.12 -25.68
CA LEU A 621 -16.24 -21.79 -24.52
C LEU A 621 -17.30 -22.50 -23.67
N ASN A 622 -18.41 -21.82 -23.38
CA ASN A 622 -19.53 -22.37 -22.62
C ASN A 622 -20.25 -23.49 -23.39
N THR A 623 -20.40 -23.38 -24.71
CA THR A 623 -20.93 -24.46 -25.54
C THR A 623 -20.05 -25.70 -25.48
N GLU A 624 -18.73 -25.56 -25.50
CA GLU A 624 -17.80 -26.69 -25.36
C GLU A 624 -17.93 -27.36 -23.98
N ALA A 625 -18.00 -26.57 -22.90
CA ALA A 625 -18.21 -27.10 -21.55
C ALA A 625 -19.53 -27.90 -21.44
N LYS A 626 -20.63 -27.35 -21.99
CA LYS A 626 -21.92 -28.05 -22.03
C LYS A 626 -21.87 -29.35 -22.84
N LYS A 627 -21.19 -29.36 -23.98
CA LYS A 627 -21.01 -30.58 -24.81
C LYS A 627 -20.25 -31.68 -24.08
N LEU A 628 -19.35 -31.31 -23.16
CA LEU A 628 -18.60 -32.22 -22.30
C LEU A 628 -19.37 -32.61 -21.02
N GLY A 629 -20.62 -32.16 -20.86
CA GLY A 629 -21.44 -32.44 -19.67
C GLY A 629 -21.00 -31.71 -18.40
N LEU A 630 -20.25 -30.62 -18.53
CA LEU A 630 -19.66 -29.89 -17.40
C LEU A 630 -20.65 -28.84 -16.87
N THR A 631 -21.57 -29.29 -16.01
CA THR A 631 -22.68 -28.46 -15.51
C THR A 631 -22.24 -27.39 -14.52
N ASN A 632 -21.06 -27.54 -13.90
CA ASN A 632 -20.53 -26.64 -12.90
C ASN A 632 -19.43 -25.72 -13.44
N THR A 633 -19.27 -25.66 -14.77
CA THR A 633 -18.25 -24.88 -15.46
C THR A 633 -18.88 -23.72 -16.24
N GLN A 634 -18.38 -22.51 -16.00
CA GLN A 634 -18.82 -21.30 -16.68
C GLN A 634 -17.63 -20.41 -17.04
N PHE A 635 -17.63 -19.89 -18.27
CA PHE A 635 -16.70 -18.88 -18.75
C PHE A 635 -17.40 -17.53 -18.85
N THR A 636 -16.85 -16.54 -18.16
CA THR A 636 -17.19 -15.11 -18.30
C THR A 636 -16.04 -14.30 -18.90
N SER A 637 -14.86 -14.93 -19.03
CA SER A 637 -13.64 -14.36 -19.61
C SER A 637 -12.87 -15.41 -20.41
N ILE A 638 -12.13 -14.95 -21.43
CA ILE A 638 -11.26 -15.80 -22.26
C ILE A 638 -9.89 -16.06 -21.63
N THR A 639 -9.53 -15.30 -20.60
CA THR A 639 -8.27 -15.42 -19.86
C THR A 639 -8.46 -15.99 -18.45
N GLY A 640 -9.69 -15.95 -17.95
CA GLY A 640 -10.05 -16.32 -16.58
C GLY A 640 -9.68 -15.27 -15.54
N GLU A 641 -9.53 -14.00 -15.94
CA GLU A 641 -9.28 -12.88 -15.02
C GLU A 641 -10.52 -12.44 -14.23
N GLU A 642 -11.71 -12.84 -14.67
CA GLU A 642 -12.97 -12.62 -13.98
C GLU A 642 -13.27 -13.76 -12.98
N VAL A 643 -13.66 -13.39 -11.76
CA VAL A 643 -13.91 -14.35 -10.67
C VAL A 643 -15.03 -15.35 -10.98
N ASP A 644 -15.99 -14.95 -11.81
CA ASP A 644 -17.13 -15.77 -12.24
C ASP A 644 -16.76 -16.79 -13.33
N THR A 645 -15.52 -16.78 -13.81
CA THR A 645 -15.00 -17.88 -14.64
C THR A 645 -14.60 -19.05 -13.73
N VAL A 646 -15.54 -19.98 -13.53
CA VAL A 646 -15.51 -21.02 -12.49
C VAL A 646 -15.57 -22.44 -13.07
N SER A 647 -15.02 -23.40 -12.32
CA SER A 647 -15.14 -24.84 -12.59
C SER A 647 -14.90 -25.62 -11.30
N THR A 648 -14.87 -26.95 -11.37
CA THR A 648 -14.48 -27.86 -10.29
C THR A 648 -13.17 -28.56 -10.65
N ALA A 649 -12.46 -29.15 -9.69
CA ALA A 649 -11.24 -29.90 -10.01
C ALA A 649 -11.53 -31.08 -10.96
N LYS A 650 -12.68 -31.73 -10.80
CA LYS A 650 -13.16 -32.82 -11.66
C LYS A 650 -13.46 -32.35 -13.08
N GLU A 651 -14.27 -31.31 -13.23
CA GLU A 651 -14.65 -30.81 -14.56
C GLU A 651 -13.47 -30.16 -15.28
N TYR A 652 -12.58 -29.48 -14.55
CA TYR A 652 -11.37 -28.95 -15.15
C TYR A 652 -10.40 -30.04 -15.60
N ALA A 653 -10.30 -31.17 -14.90
CA ALA A 653 -9.53 -32.32 -15.38
C ALA A 653 -10.03 -32.80 -16.75
N THR A 654 -11.34 -32.82 -16.98
CA THR A 654 -11.94 -33.14 -18.29
C THR A 654 -11.58 -32.09 -19.35
N LEU A 655 -11.66 -30.79 -19.04
CA LEU A 655 -11.25 -29.73 -19.96
C LEU A 655 -9.76 -29.84 -20.33
N PHE A 656 -8.92 -30.01 -19.32
CA PHE A 656 -7.47 -30.08 -19.48
C PHE A 656 -7.06 -31.30 -20.31
N THR A 657 -7.58 -32.49 -19.98
CA THR A 657 -7.31 -33.72 -20.72
C THR A 657 -7.88 -33.69 -22.14
N THR A 658 -9.02 -33.04 -22.36
CA THR A 658 -9.59 -32.84 -23.70
C THR A 658 -8.71 -31.92 -24.54
N ALA A 659 -8.25 -30.80 -23.99
CA ALA A 659 -7.42 -29.85 -24.69
C ALA A 659 -6.07 -30.45 -25.12
N ILE A 660 -5.40 -31.22 -24.25
CA ILE A 660 -4.10 -31.84 -24.54
C ILE A 660 -4.18 -33.03 -25.51
N LYS A 661 -5.37 -33.46 -25.95
CA LYS A 661 -5.49 -34.36 -27.12
C LYS A 661 -5.00 -33.67 -28.40
N ASN A 662 -5.08 -32.35 -28.46
CA ASN A 662 -4.44 -31.57 -29.51
C ASN A 662 -2.92 -31.54 -29.28
N LYS A 663 -2.15 -32.16 -30.19
CA LYS A 663 -0.68 -32.29 -30.09
C LYS A 663 0.02 -30.94 -29.98
N THR A 664 -0.49 -29.89 -30.62
CA THR A 664 0.07 -28.54 -30.53
C THR A 664 -0.08 -27.98 -29.13
N ILE A 665 -1.27 -28.06 -28.54
CA ILE A 665 -1.51 -27.59 -27.16
C ILE A 665 -0.63 -28.36 -26.18
N LYS A 666 -0.56 -29.69 -26.32
CA LYS A 666 0.31 -30.53 -25.48
C LYS A 666 1.78 -30.11 -25.60
N ALA A 667 2.28 -29.92 -26.82
CA ALA A 667 3.66 -29.51 -27.06
C ALA A 667 3.99 -28.16 -26.41
N VAL A 668 3.07 -27.19 -26.49
CA VAL A 668 3.24 -25.87 -25.85
C VAL A 668 3.26 -26.01 -24.32
N LEU A 669 2.30 -26.72 -23.73
CA LEU A 669 2.22 -26.90 -22.27
C LEU A 669 3.38 -27.72 -21.68
N GLN A 670 4.16 -28.42 -22.51
CA GLN A 670 5.35 -29.16 -22.12
C GLN A 670 6.63 -28.29 -22.11
N LYS A 671 6.61 -27.11 -22.75
CA LYS A 671 7.81 -26.27 -22.88
C LYS A 671 8.33 -25.80 -21.52
N LYS A 672 9.65 -25.82 -21.35
CA LYS A 672 10.35 -25.22 -20.19
C LYS A 672 10.40 -23.69 -20.26
N GLY A 673 10.35 -23.17 -21.47
CA GLY A 673 10.37 -21.76 -21.81
C GLY A 673 10.30 -21.63 -23.32
N TYR A 674 10.22 -20.40 -23.81
CA TYR A 674 10.24 -20.10 -25.23
C TYR A 674 10.98 -18.80 -25.47
N THR A 675 11.46 -18.66 -26.71
CA THR A 675 12.02 -17.44 -27.25
C THR A 675 11.21 -17.09 -28.49
N TYR A 676 10.89 -15.82 -28.67
CA TYR A 676 10.30 -15.36 -29.93
C TYR A 676 10.97 -14.08 -30.37
N THR A 677 10.96 -13.89 -31.69
CA THR A 677 11.42 -12.65 -32.32
C THR A 677 10.21 -11.98 -32.95
N GLU A 678 10.06 -10.69 -32.73
CA GLU A 678 9.01 -9.89 -33.36
C GLU A 678 9.16 -9.89 -34.88
N PHE A 679 8.03 -9.99 -35.58
CA PHE A 679 7.98 -9.88 -37.03
C PHE A 679 8.14 -8.42 -37.48
N THR A 680 7.75 -7.47 -36.63
CA THR A 680 7.97 -6.04 -36.83
C THR A 680 8.28 -5.45 -35.47
N ASP A 681 9.52 -5.03 -35.31
CA ASP A 681 10.08 -4.40 -34.10
C ASP A 681 9.98 -2.88 -34.23
N LEU A 682 9.30 -2.24 -33.29
CA LEU A 682 9.09 -0.79 -33.25
C LEU A 682 9.77 -0.13 -32.04
N ASP A 683 10.24 -0.91 -31.07
CA ASP A 683 10.84 -0.43 -29.82
C ASP A 683 12.36 -0.74 -29.68
N ARG A 684 12.94 -1.40 -30.69
CA ARG A 684 14.33 -1.87 -30.79
C ARG A 684 14.67 -3.01 -29.82
N LYS A 685 13.68 -3.83 -29.42
CA LYS A 685 13.86 -5.03 -28.57
C LYS A 685 13.21 -6.25 -29.21
N PRO A 686 13.72 -6.71 -30.36
CA PRO A 686 13.03 -7.70 -31.18
C PRO A 686 12.98 -9.08 -30.54
N ASN A 687 13.86 -9.39 -29.58
CA ASN A 687 14.00 -10.72 -29.00
C ASN A 687 13.45 -10.77 -27.58
N HIS A 688 12.54 -11.73 -27.36
CA HIS A 688 11.90 -11.94 -26.06
C HIS A 688 12.09 -13.38 -25.63
N TYR A 689 12.14 -13.58 -24.32
CA TYR A 689 12.13 -14.91 -23.72
C TYR A 689 11.31 -14.91 -22.43
N ASP A 690 10.71 -16.05 -22.15
CA ASP A 690 10.08 -16.34 -20.87
C ASP A 690 10.20 -17.82 -20.53
N TYR A 691 10.01 -18.11 -19.25
CA TYR A 691 10.01 -19.47 -18.71
C TYR A 691 8.60 -19.92 -18.34
N ASN A 692 8.41 -21.23 -18.29
CA ASN A 692 7.19 -21.82 -17.77
C ASN A 692 6.92 -21.32 -16.35
N THR A 693 5.71 -20.84 -16.10
CA THR A 693 5.29 -20.36 -14.78
C THR A 693 5.32 -21.45 -13.70
N ASN A 694 5.34 -22.74 -14.09
CA ASN A 694 5.59 -23.86 -13.22
C ASN A 694 7.07 -24.29 -13.23
N PRO A 695 7.86 -23.99 -12.18
CA PRO A 695 9.27 -24.36 -12.12
C PRO A 695 9.50 -25.88 -12.03
N LEU A 696 8.46 -26.69 -11.74
CA LEU A 696 8.57 -28.14 -11.74
C LEU A 696 8.78 -28.71 -13.15
N VAL A 697 8.38 -28.00 -14.21
CA VAL A 697 8.64 -28.39 -15.61
C VAL A 697 10.13 -28.23 -15.94
N ASN A 698 10.78 -27.21 -15.36
CA ASN A 698 12.16 -26.84 -15.71
C ASN A 698 13.20 -27.71 -15.00
N LYS A 699 12.85 -28.27 -13.84
CA LYS A 699 13.73 -29.09 -13.01
C LYS A 699 13.78 -30.54 -13.50
N ASN A 700 14.96 -31.13 -13.44
CA ASN A 700 15.12 -32.57 -13.61
C ASN A 700 14.75 -33.26 -12.29
N HIS A 701 13.67 -34.04 -12.29
CA HIS A 701 13.28 -34.86 -11.15
C HIS A 701 13.70 -36.31 -11.39
N PRO A 702 14.19 -37.03 -10.36
CA PRO A 702 14.70 -38.39 -10.52
C PRO A 702 13.58 -39.38 -10.89
N ASN A 703 12.38 -39.20 -10.32
CA ASN A 703 11.33 -40.23 -10.36
C ASN A 703 10.16 -39.90 -11.31
N PHE A 704 10.11 -38.68 -11.85
CA PHE A 704 9.01 -38.25 -12.73
C PHE A 704 9.42 -37.18 -13.74
N THR A 705 8.55 -36.93 -14.71
CA THR A 705 8.57 -35.75 -15.60
C THR A 705 7.20 -35.08 -15.62
N VAL A 706 7.15 -33.76 -15.82
CA VAL A 706 5.90 -33.03 -16.07
C VAL A 706 5.74 -32.86 -17.58
N SER A 707 4.75 -33.54 -18.17
CA SER A 707 4.56 -33.61 -19.63
C SER A 707 3.53 -32.62 -20.18
N ALA A 708 2.79 -31.94 -19.31
CA ALA A 708 2.00 -30.74 -19.61
C ALA A 708 1.72 -30.00 -18.31
N SER A 709 1.73 -28.66 -18.30
CA SER A 709 1.36 -27.90 -17.10
C SER A 709 0.73 -26.53 -17.39
N LYS A 710 -0.21 -26.14 -16.52
CA LYS A 710 -0.76 -24.78 -16.48
C LYS A 710 -0.92 -24.30 -15.03
N THR A 711 -0.47 -23.07 -14.75
CA THR A 711 -0.75 -22.36 -13.49
C THR A 711 -1.97 -21.45 -13.60
N GLY A 712 -2.57 -21.10 -12.47
CA GLY A 712 -3.55 -20.02 -12.37
C GLY A 712 -3.51 -19.35 -11.00
N PHE A 713 -3.82 -18.05 -10.95
CA PHE A 713 -3.92 -17.31 -9.70
C PHE A 713 -4.91 -16.15 -9.85
N LEU A 714 -5.81 -16.07 -8.87
CA LEU A 714 -6.56 -14.91 -8.44
C LEU A 714 -6.49 -14.92 -6.91
N TYR A 715 -6.73 -13.77 -6.28
CA TYR A 715 -6.85 -13.78 -4.83
C TYR A 715 -8.02 -14.66 -4.35
N GLU A 716 -9.06 -14.75 -5.17
CA GLU A 716 -10.27 -15.53 -4.93
C GLU A 716 -10.10 -17.01 -5.26
N SER A 717 -9.23 -17.38 -6.21
CA SER A 717 -8.98 -18.78 -6.53
C SER A 717 -7.88 -19.40 -5.68
N GLY A 718 -7.01 -18.59 -5.07
CA GLY A 718 -5.72 -19.08 -4.58
C GLY A 718 -4.82 -19.50 -5.75
N SER A 719 -3.70 -20.15 -5.45
CA SER A 719 -2.87 -20.73 -6.51
C SER A 719 -3.46 -22.06 -6.98
N ASN A 720 -3.67 -22.15 -8.30
CA ASN A 720 -4.13 -23.32 -9.02
C ASN A 720 -2.97 -23.88 -9.86
N LEU A 721 -2.89 -25.21 -9.96
CA LEU A 721 -1.89 -25.90 -10.77
C LEU A 721 -2.48 -27.18 -11.36
N ALA A 722 -2.36 -27.31 -12.68
CA ALA A 722 -2.71 -28.51 -13.43
C ALA A 722 -1.45 -29.10 -14.06
N MET A 723 -1.30 -30.41 -13.97
CA MET A 723 -0.14 -31.14 -14.48
C MET A 723 -0.55 -32.50 -15.04
N VAL A 724 0.15 -32.93 -16.09
CA VAL A 724 0.33 -34.35 -16.38
C VAL A 724 1.70 -34.75 -15.89
N VAL A 725 1.75 -35.77 -15.04
CA VAL A 725 2.97 -36.29 -14.43
C VAL A 725 3.20 -37.71 -14.91
N THR A 726 4.34 -37.95 -15.54
CA THR A 726 4.75 -39.28 -16.00
C THR A 726 5.76 -39.84 -15.02
N ARG A 727 5.46 -40.98 -14.41
CA ARG A 727 6.39 -41.73 -13.58
C ARG A 727 7.45 -42.37 -14.45
N LYS A 728 8.73 -42.25 -14.07
CA LYS A 728 9.85 -42.75 -14.89
C LYS A 728 10.05 -44.26 -14.81
N SER A 729 9.69 -44.89 -13.69
CA SER A 729 9.93 -46.32 -13.48
C SER A 729 9.09 -47.24 -14.37
N ASP A 730 7.87 -46.83 -14.72
CA ASP A 730 6.91 -47.64 -15.47
C ASP A 730 6.17 -46.88 -16.58
N GLY A 731 6.44 -45.58 -16.75
CA GLY A 731 5.78 -44.73 -17.74
C GLY A 731 4.34 -44.36 -17.41
N LYS A 732 3.81 -44.71 -16.23
CA LYS A 732 2.43 -44.41 -15.86
C LYS A 732 2.20 -42.90 -15.77
N GLU A 733 1.09 -42.43 -16.32
CA GLU A 733 0.76 -41.01 -16.36
C GLU A 733 -0.43 -40.67 -15.46
N PHE A 734 -0.28 -39.60 -14.69
CA PHE A 734 -1.29 -39.10 -13.77
C PHE A 734 -1.68 -37.67 -14.14
N VAL A 735 -2.97 -37.37 -14.11
CA VAL A 735 -3.48 -35.99 -14.16
C VAL A 735 -3.65 -35.51 -12.73
N ILE A 736 -2.94 -34.43 -12.38
CA ILE A 736 -2.98 -33.85 -11.04
C ILE A 736 -3.47 -32.41 -11.15
N ILE A 737 -4.62 -32.14 -10.54
CA ILE A 737 -5.23 -30.81 -10.45
C ILE A 737 -5.21 -30.40 -8.99
N THR A 738 -4.63 -29.24 -8.68
CA THR A 738 -4.73 -28.58 -7.37
C THR A 738 -5.36 -27.21 -7.56
N MET A 739 -6.32 -26.86 -6.71
CA MET A 739 -7.00 -25.58 -6.75
C MET A 739 -7.15 -25.03 -5.34
N GLY A 740 -7.01 -23.73 -5.18
CA GLY A 740 -7.12 -23.11 -3.86
C GLY A 740 -5.95 -23.42 -2.94
N ASN A 741 -4.71 -23.31 -3.43
CA ASN A 741 -3.55 -23.25 -2.54
C ASN A 741 -3.41 -21.83 -1.96
N PRO A 742 -3.49 -21.66 -0.62
CA PRO A 742 -3.46 -20.35 0.03
C PRO A 742 -2.05 -19.79 0.28
N ASP A 743 -1.00 -20.56 0.02
CA ASP A 743 0.39 -20.14 0.17
C ASP A 743 1.01 -19.81 -1.20
N TYR A 744 0.78 -18.59 -1.68
CA TYR A 744 1.30 -18.17 -2.98
C TYR A 744 2.84 -18.17 -3.07
N PRO A 745 3.61 -17.68 -2.07
CA PRO A 745 5.06 -17.78 -2.06
C PRO A 745 5.58 -19.21 -2.22
N ASN A 746 4.95 -20.20 -1.56
CA ASN A 746 5.36 -21.61 -1.60
C ASN A 746 4.44 -22.49 -2.45
N ARG A 747 3.74 -21.92 -3.43
CA ARG A 747 2.63 -22.57 -4.16
C ARG A 747 2.94 -23.89 -4.88
N PHE A 748 4.22 -24.23 -5.06
CA PHE A 748 4.66 -25.47 -5.70
C PHE A 748 5.12 -26.56 -4.72
N VAL A 749 5.21 -26.25 -3.42
CA VAL A 749 5.63 -27.21 -2.37
C VAL A 749 4.59 -28.32 -2.23
N GLU A 750 3.34 -27.95 -1.98
CA GLU A 750 2.25 -28.91 -1.76
C GLU A 750 1.94 -29.77 -3.00
N PRO A 751 1.83 -29.22 -4.23
CA PRO A 751 1.68 -30.04 -5.42
C PRO A 751 2.85 -31.01 -5.65
N LYS A 752 4.09 -30.62 -5.34
CA LYS A 752 5.24 -31.51 -5.44
C LYS A 752 5.17 -32.63 -4.39
N ARG A 753 4.73 -32.32 -3.17
CA ARG A 753 4.53 -33.33 -2.12
C ARG A 753 3.42 -34.31 -2.51
N LEU A 754 2.34 -33.83 -3.12
CA LEU A 754 1.27 -34.66 -3.67
C LEU A 754 1.79 -35.58 -4.79
N ILE A 755 2.64 -35.09 -5.69
CA ILE A 755 3.32 -35.95 -6.69
C ILE A 755 4.09 -37.09 -5.99
N GLY A 756 4.91 -36.78 -4.98
CA GLY A 756 5.65 -37.80 -4.24
C GLY A 756 4.76 -38.87 -3.61
N TYR A 757 3.63 -38.44 -3.04
CA TYR A 757 2.61 -39.35 -2.51
C TYR A 757 2.01 -40.25 -3.59
N VAL A 758 1.54 -39.66 -4.70
CA VAL A 758 0.93 -40.42 -5.81
C VAL A 758 1.88 -41.46 -6.38
N LEU A 759 3.14 -41.09 -6.62
CA LEU A 759 4.15 -41.99 -7.20
C LEU A 759 4.51 -43.18 -6.31
N SER A 760 4.26 -43.09 -5.00
CA SER A 760 4.54 -44.17 -4.03
C SER A 760 3.34 -45.05 -3.72
N HIS A 761 2.11 -44.61 -4.01
CA HIS A 761 0.87 -45.30 -3.61
C HIS A 761 0.08 -45.92 -4.78
N PHE A 762 0.22 -45.39 -6.00
CA PHE A 762 -0.48 -45.87 -7.22
C PHE A 762 0.49 -46.08 -8.36
#